data_AF-A0A8B9LAT9-F1
#
_entry.id   AF-A0A8B9LAT9-F1
#
_cell.length_a   1.000
_cell.length_b   1.000
_cell.length_c   1.000
_cell.angle_alpha   90.00
_cell.angle_beta   90.00
_cell.angle_gamma   90.00
#
_symmetry.space_group_name_H-M   'P 1'
#
loop_
_entity.id
_entity.type
_entity.pdbx_description
1 polymer ?
#
loop_
_entity_poly.entity_id
_entity_poly.type
_entity_poly.pdbx_seq_one_letter_code
_entity_poly.pdbx_strand_id
1 'polypeptide(L)'
;MEEKKQHSEEDSSFEALEKEIQEVLNELLGDGSQEKIRVGYEKLTKVLKKSLENEKRLMGKCRELKAEIVANSVKVATAMKLTQEDQTTITSLKKENEKAWKMIDAAHEEELQAKQTIQTLRQEIANLNKLVEQGAGFSTGQKHSMGDLLKNNQKVTAERDKLLSEVVNLREDLTKAIASQQEAEAAQEQTQQTVLQLQQEVQVCQNECSREMERKEKSEKELKQLSIKLEAQQTEIKALNKQNQRAKDEQQRLEQQLREQKIVVERATKEHEQLQAHCTKLQQDNEQNILALEQISLSNNQRASDLKMKEEEVKQVKQENANLSKMREAAQRKLRLVENEKLEVEQQTFTLKNQIIGLEREMEIAKKQTESYKKKMDELVREKDTLHKNMIKAANATEKQQDLVRLQKQTKKTLDQEILAYKDEAQKQRKIIFQLEQERDKHINDASDLTQKVLLLMEEIKAQQMQIFEYRKKIAEAETKLNQQQNLYEAVRTDRNVYSKNLIAAQDEITEMKRKLKLMTHQIDQLKEEITGKEATLVKEHLEFQRVEKEKEALKAELQKMRQQAEDTKRFIDNQAMEERKLLRNIADADAERMRQKKELEKVVSERDILGTHLVRRNDELALLYEKIKIQQSILNKGELQYNQRLEDIRLLKMEIKNLQRKKRNLNKNVSNMEDLRRELHHIQRELLKERARCGAMEQELENPKNVHRWRQLEASDPSTFELIQKIHSLQRRLITKSKEVVEKELLLQEKEKLYVELKHMLARLPGPEAAEQLSIYQQKLREKTKLLKALTAELNMYRSQVQEHRNDTERLAQELQDTKKKYLSLKKRVQQSSEKERSLAQAGQPIIQPQLTDGPRFTGGGFSLKHPTRITA
;
A
#
# COMPACT_ATOMS: atom_id res chain seq x y z
N MET A 1 11.36 -52.08 -8.95
CA MET A 1 12.57 -51.69 -9.72
C MET A 1 12.25 -51.32 -11.18
N GLU A 2 10.99 -51.43 -11.61
CA GLU A 2 10.52 -51.38 -12.99
C GLU A 2 10.79 -50.05 -13.69
N GLU A 3 10.65 -48.90 -13.01
CA GLU A 3 10.94 -47.55 -13.58
C GLU A 3 12.36 -47.44 -14.19
N LYS A 4 13.32 -48.26 -13.74
CA LYS A 4 14.69 -48.28 -14.28
C LYS A 4 14.89 -49.18 -15.50
N LYS A 5 13.94 -50.06 -15.83
CA LYS A 5 14.04 -51.03 -16.93
C LYS A 5 13.45 -50.48 -18.23
N GLN A 6 12.26 -49.86 -18.14
CA GLN A 6 11.60 -49.23 -19.30
C GLN A 6 12.49 -48.14 -19.94
N HIS A 7 13.16 -47.33 -19.12
CA HIS A 7 13.95 -46.21 -19.64
C HIS A 7 15.20 -46.62 -20.44
N SER A 8 15.77 -47.80 -20.18
CA SER A 8 16.85 -48.35 -21.01
C SER A 8 16.36 -48.96 -22.33
N GLU A 9 15.09 -49.37 -22.38
CA GLU A 9 14.45 -49.86 -23.61
C GLU A 9 14.07 -48.67 -24.52
N GLU A 10 13.57 -47.58 -23.93
CA GLU A 10 13.32 -46.30 -24.60
C GLU A 10 14.60 -45.71 -25.24
N ASP A 11 15.69 -45.54 -24.48
CA ASP A 11 16.95 -44.98 -25.02
C ASP A 11 17.55 -45.85 -26.14
N SER A 12 17.51 -47.18 -25.99
CA SER A 12 17.96 -48.14 -27.01
C SER A 12 17.15 -48.03 -28.31
N SER A 13 15.82 -47.87 -28.21
CA SER A 13 14.95 -47.70 -29.38
C SER A 13 15.26 -46.42 -30.17
N PHE A 14 15.69 -45.35 -29.48
CA PHE A 14 16.03 -44.09 -30.13
C PHE A 14 17.39 -44.14 -30.84
N GLU A 15 18.40 -44.83 -30.28
CA GLU A 15 19.69 -45.02 -30.98
C GLU A 15 19.55 -45.89 -32.24
N ALA A 16 18.60 -46.84 -32.25
CA ALA A 16 18.23 -47.59 -33.46
C ALA A 16 17.56 -46.67 -34.51
N LEU A 17 16.58 -45.87 -34.09
CA LEU A 17 15.87 -44.94 -34.97
C LEU A 17 16.81 -43.86 -35.55
N GLU A 18 17.79 -43.37 -34.77
CA GLU A 18 18.81 -42.47 -35.29
C GLU A 18 19.66 -43.12 -36.39
N LYS A 19 20.01 -44.41 -36.28
CA LYS A 19 20.73 -45.13 -37.33
C LYS A 19 19.90 -45.26 -38.61
N GLU A 20 18.65 -45.73 -38.52
CA GLU A 20 17.76 -45.86 -39.69
C GLU A 20 17.61 -44.51 -40.41
N ILE A 21 17.42 -43.42 -39.67
CA ILE A 21 17.33 -42.06 -40.22
C ILE A 21 18.65 -41.65 -40.89
N GLN A 22 19.80 -42.01 -40.31
CA GLN A 22 21.11 -41.70 -40.88
C GLN A 22 21.39 -42.52 -42.16
N GLU A 23 20.92 -43.77 -42.22
CA GLU A 23 21.01 -44.66 -43.38
C GLU A 23 20.12 -44.15 -44.53
N VAL A 24 18.87 -43.80 -44.26
CA VAL A 24 17.97 -43.15 -45.24
C VAL A 24 18.54 -41.83 -45.77
N LEU A 25 19.19 -41.02 -44.93
CA LEU A 25 19.88 -39.80 -45.37
C LEU A 25 21.11 -40.08 -46.26
N ASN A 26 21.75 -41.24 -46.10
CA ASN A 26 22.86 -41.69 -46.95
C ASN A 26 22.38 -42.31 -48.28
N GLU A 27 21.23 -42.98 -48.31
CA GLU A 27 20.61 -43.41 -49.57
C GLU A 27 20.15 -42.20 -50.41
N LEU A 28 19.53 -41.21 -49.77
CA LEU A 28 19.10 -39.95 -50.39
C LEU A 28 20.26 -39.05 -50.87
N LEU A 29 21.52 -39.38 -50.55
CA LEU A 29 22.71 -38.72 -51.09
C LEU A 29 23.09 -39.19 -52.50
N GLY A 30 22.54 -40.32 -52.98
CA GLY A 30 22.87 -40.90 -54.29
C GLY A 30 22.13 -40.28 -55.49
N ASP A 31 20.99 -39.63 -55.27
CA ASP A 31 20.12 -39.10 -56.33
C ASP A 31 19.88 -37.60 -56.19
N GLY A 32 20.57 -36.82 -57.03
CA GLY A 32 20.48 -35.35 -57.04
C GLY A 32 19.10 -34.78 -57.38
N SER A 33 18.13 -35.59 -57.84
CA SER A 33 16.75 -35.16 -58.00
C SER A 33 16.00 -35.03 -56.65
N GLN A 34 16.49 -35.71 -55.61
CA GLN A 34 15.80 -35.86 -54.32
C GLN A 34 16.34 -34.94 -53.21
N GLU A 35 17.29 -34.05 -53.51
CA GLU A 35 17.94 -33.16 -52.52
C GLU A 35 16.94 -32.31 -51.71
N LYS A 36 15.81 -31.90 -52.31
CA LYS A 36 14.71 -31.21 -51.61
C LYS A 36 14.05 -32.06 -50.53
N ILE A 37 13.92 -33.37 -50.76
CA ILE A 37 13.40 -34.34 -49.80
C ILE A 37 14.44 -34.55 -48.70
N ARG A 38 15.73 -34.74 -49.05
CA ARG A 38 16.82 -34.89 -48.08
C ARG A 38 16.90 -33.71 -47.11
N VAL A 39 16.85 -32.47 -47.62
CA VAL A 39 16.86 -31.24 -46.81
C VAL A 39 15.57 -31.08 -45.97
N GLY A 40 14.44 -31.63 -46.42
CA GLY A 40 13.22 -31.74 -45.62
C GLY A 40 13.36 -32.73 -44.46
N TYR A 41 13.92 -33.91 -44.75
CA TYR A 41 14.14 -34.98 -43.79
C TYR A 41 15.17 -34.57 -42.71
N GLU A 42 16.31 -33.98 -43.10
CA GLU A 42 17.30 -33.41 -42.17
C GLU A 42 16.68 -32.40 -41.18
N LYS A 43 15.75 -31.56 -41.66
CA LYS A 43 15.05 -30.59 -40.81
C LYS A 43 14.10 -31.29 -39.84
N LEU A 44 13.37 -32.31 -40.29
CA LEU A 44 12.48 -33.11 -39.46
C LEU A 44 13.28 -33.82 -38.35
N THR A 45 14.39 -34.47 -38.69
CA THR A 45 15.32 -35.10 -37.74
C THR A 45 15.87 -34.10 -36.72
N LYS A 46 16.31 -32.91 -37.16
CA LYS A 46 16.80 -31.84 -36.27
C LYS A 46 15.72 -31.30 -35.32
N VAL A 47 14.44 -31.34 -35.70
CA VAL A 47 13.31 -31.01 -34.80
C VAL A 47 13.02 -32.17 -33.84
N LEU A 48 13.02 -33.42 -34.33
CA LEU A 48 12.79 -34.62 -33.50
C LEU A 48 13.83 -34.76 -32.39
N LYS A 49 15.14 -34.65 -32.71
CA LYS A 49 16.23 -34.67 -31.72
C LYS A 49 16.02 -33.59 -30.65
N LYS A 50 15.72 -32.35 -31.05
CA LYS A 50 15.44 -31.25 -30.12
C LYS A 50 14.19 -31.45 -29.26
N SER A 51 13.18 -32.15 -29.76
CA SER A 51 12.01 -32.52 -28.96
C SER A 51 12.42 -33.49 -27.85
N LEU A 52 13.16 -34.54 -28.21
CA LEU A 52 13.60 -35.58 -27.27
C LEU A 52 14.63 -35.07 -26.25
N GLU A 53 15.53 -34.16 -26.65
CA GLU A 53 16.43 -33.44 -25.73
C GLU A 53 15.65 -32.63 -24.67
N ASN A 54 14.59 -31.93 -25.08
CA ASN A 54 13.73 -31.18 -24.16
C ASN A 54 12.93 -32.11 -23.24
N GLU A 55 12.45 -33.23 -23.75
CA GLU A 55 11.75 -34.26 -22.99
C GLU A 55 12.67 -34.93 -21.95
N LYS A 56 13.88 -35.32 -22.33
CA LYS A 56 14.91 -35.83 -21.40
C LYS A 56 15.25 -34.80 -20.31
N ARG A 57 15.34 -33.52 -20.66
CA ARG A 57 15.55 -32.43 -19.68
C ARG A 57 14.36 -32.24 -18.74
N LEU A 58 13.13 -32.35 -19.23
CA LEU A 58 11.91 -32.29 -18.41
C LEU A 58 11.82 -33.50 -17.48
N MET A 59 12.07 -34.71 -17.97
CA MET A 59 12.10 -35.94 -17.17
C MET A 59 13.21 -35.93 -16.10
N GLY A 60 14.38 -35.38 -16.42
CA GLY A 60 15.43 -35.09 -15.43
C GLY A 60 14.91 -34.18 -14.31
N LYS A 61 14.30 -33.05 -14.68
CA LYS A 61 13.78 -32.08 -13.71
C LYS A 61 12.60 -32.61 -12.89
N CYS A 62 11.76 -33.47 -13.47
CA CYS A 62 10.73 -34.19 -12.74
C CYS A 62 11.31 -35.19 -11.73
N ARG A 63 12.44 -35.86 -12.05
CA ARG A 63 13.17 -36.73 -11.12
C ARG A 63 13.84 -35.95 -9.99
N GLU A 64 14.43 -34.79 -10.29
CA GLU A 64 14.97 -33.86 -9.29
C GLU A 64 13.89 -33.41 -8.31
N LEU A 65 12.75 -32.92 -8.81
CA LEU A 65 11.62 -32.50 -7.96
C LEU A 65 11.01 -33.67 -7.16
N LYS A 66 10.88 -34.87 -7.75
CA LYS A 66 10.44 -36.10 -7.06
C LYS A 66 11.40 -36.46 -5.91
N ALA A 67 12.71 -36.26 -6.09
CA ALA A 67 13.72 -36.46 -5.05
C ALA A 67 13.69 -35.36 -3.96
N GLU A 68 13.52 -34.08 -4.33
CA GLU A 68 13.38 -32.98 -3.37
C GLU A 68 12.12 -33.11 -2.50
N ILE A 69 11.00 -33.56 -3.08
CA ILE A 69 9.76 -33.85 -2.35
C ILE A 69 9.98 -34.96 -1.31
N VAL A 70 10.68 -36.04 -1.67
CA VAL A 70 11.04 -37.12 -0.73
C VAL A 70 12.04 -36.65 0.33
N ALA A 71 13.04 -35.86 -0.04
CA ALA A 71 13.98 -35.29 0.92
C ALA A 71 13.29 -34.34 1.92
N ASN A 72 12.30 -33.58 1.46
CA ASN A 72 11.52 -32.68 2.32
C ASN A 72 10.47 -33.41 3.17
N SER A 73 9.87 -34.51 2.70
CA SER A 73 8.98 -35.32 3.55
C SER A 73 9.76 -36.01 4.68
N VAL A 74 11.00 -36.44 4.44
CA VAL A 74 11.90 -36.95 5.50
C VAL A 74 12.24 -35.85 6.52
N LYS A 75 12.52 -34.60 6.08
CA LYS A 75 12.74 -33.46 6.98
C LYS A 75 11.50 -33.10 7.81
N VAL A 76 10.31 -33.17 7.22
CA VAL A 76 9.04 -32.95 7.96
C VAL A 76 8.82 -34.06 8.99
N ALA A 77 9.05 -35.32 8.63
CA ALA A 77 8.93 -36.45 9.56
C ALA A 77 9.91 -36.35 10.75
N THR A 78 11.17 -35.95 10.53
CA THR A 78 12.13 -35.72 11.62
C THR A 78 11.78 -34.49 12.46
N ALA A 79 11.29 -33.41 11.86
CA ALA A 79 10.81 -32.23 12.61
C ALA A 79 9.59 -32.55 13.49
N MET A 80 8.64 -33.36 12.99
CA MET A 80 7.49 -33.82 13.79
C MET A 80 7.94 -34.73 14.94
N LYS A 81 8.91 -35.61 14.71
CA LYS A 81 9.48 -36.48 15.75
C LYS A 81 10.18 -35.68 16.86
N LEU A 82 11.00 -34.68 16.49
CA LEU A 82 11.59 -33.73 17.43
C LEU A 82 10.52 -32.98 18.23
N THR A 83 9.49 -32.45 17.56
CA THR A 83 8.37 -31.75 18.24
C THR A 83 7.65 -32.66 19.25
N GLN A 84 7.57 -33.96 18.98
CA GLN A 84 6.96 -34.94 19.89
C GLN A 84 7.87 -35.28 21.07
N GLU A 85 9.20 -35.27 20.89
CA GLU A 85 10.21 -35.44 21.94
C GLU A 85 10.33 -34.19 22.84
N ASP A 86 10.22 -33.00 22.26
CA ASP A 86 10.06 -31.74 22.99
C ASP A 86 8.78 -31.75 23.83
N GLN A 87 7.66 -32.23 23.27
CA GLN A 87 6.39 -32.30 24.00
C GLN A 87 6.45 -33.29 25.19
N THR A 88 7.17 -34.40 25.10
CA THR A 88 7.34 -35.33 26.24
C THR A 88 8.24 -34.74 27.31
N THR A 89 9.33 -34.06 26.96
CA THR A 89 10.20 -33.36 27.95
C THR A 89 9.51 -32.16 28.60
N ILE A 90 8.69 -31.40 27.87
CA ILE A 90 7.79 -30.38 28.48
C ILE A 90 6.84 -31.02 29.49
N THR A 91 6.37 -32.24 29.24
CA THR A 91 5.46 -32.95 30.15
C THR A 91 6.18 -33.47 31.40
N SER A 92 7.43 -33.94 31.30
CA SER A 92 8.24 -34.33 32.47
C SER A 92 8.63 -33.12 33.32
N LEU A 93 9.08 -32.02 32.70
CA LEU A 93 9.45 -30.78 33.41
C LEU A 93 8.26 -30.16 34.16
N LYS A 94 7.05 -30.20 33.60
CA LYS A 94 5.83 -29.80 34.32
C LYS A 94 5.58 -30.66 35.57
N LYS A 95 5.77 -31.98 35.45
CA LYS A 95 5.59 -32.93 36.56
C LYS A 95 6.67 -32.80 37.63
N GLU A 96 7.85 -32.30 37.30
CA GLU A 96 8.91 -31.95 38.26
C GLU A 96 8.61 -30.61 38.94
N ASN A 97 8.09 -29.63 38.21
CA ASN A 97 7.64 -28.36 38.78
C ASN A 97 6.50 -28.59 39.79
N GLU A 98 5.50 -29.42 39.48
CA GLU A 98 4.45 -29.84 40.43
C GLU A 98 4.98 -30.52 41.70
N LYS A 99 6.11 -31.25 41.62
CA LYS A 99 6.78 -31.81 42.80
C LYS A 99 7.46 -30.72 43.63
N ALA A 100 8.14 -29.77 42.97
CA ALA A 100 8.81 -28.66 43.63
C ALA A 100 7.82 -27.76 44.38
N TRP A 101 6.65 -27.45 43.79
CA TRP A 101 5.57 -26.74 44.48
C TRP A 101 5.09 -27.51 45.72
N LYS A 102 4.84 -28.82 45.63
CA LYS A 102 4.44 -29.62 46.79
C LYS A 102 5.51 -29.72 47.89
N MET A 103 6.78 -29.59 47.55
CA MET A 103 7.87 -29.48 48.54
C MET A 103 7.87 -28.10 49.23
N ILE A 104 7.53 -27.02 48.51
CA ILE A 104 7.38 -25.67 49.07
C ILE A 104 6.15 -25.62 49.99
N ASP A 105 5.02 -26.19 49.56
CA ASP A 105 3.79 -26.27 50.37
C ASP A 105 4.05 -27.02 51.69
N ALA A 106 4.70 -28.19 51.61
CA ALA A 106 5.07 -28.98 52.79
C ALA A 106 6.04 -28.24 53.72
N ALA A 107 7.08 -27.59 53.17
CA ALA A 107 8.02 -26.80 53.98
C ALA A 107 7.36 -25.59 54.65
N HIS A 108 6.33 -25.00 54.03
CA HIS A 108 5.57 -23.90 54.63
C HIS A 108 4.58 -24.39 55.71
N GLU A 109 4.05 -25.61 55.57
CA GLU A 109 3.26 -26.26 56.62
C GLU A 109 4.12 -26.66 57.83
N GLU A 110 5.35 -27.18 57.61
CA GLU A 110 6.36 -27.38 58.66
C GLU A 110 6.76 -26.04 59.33
N GLU A 111 6.95 -24.97 58.56
CA GLU A 111 7.23 -23.62 59.09
C GLU A 111 6.06 -23.10 59.96
N LEU A 112 4.81 -23.36 59.55
CA LEU A 112 3.62 -22.97 60.31
C LEU A 112 3.51 -23.75 61.62
N GLN A 113 3.78 -25.06 61.62
CA GLN A 113 3.85 -25.88 62.82
C GLN A 113 4.97 -25.41 63.75
N ALA A 114 6.17 -25.14 63.23
CA ALA A 114 7.29 -24.61 64.01
C ALA A 114 6.95 -23.25 64.67
N LYS A 115 6.25 -22.36 63.94
CA LYS A 115 5.75 -21.08 64.49
C LYS A 115 4.75 -21.29 65.63
N GLN A 116 3.84 -22.26 65.52
CA GLN A 116 2.91 -22.61 66.60
C GLN A 116 3.65 -23.17 67.83
N THR A 117 4.63 -24.05 67.64
CA THR A 117 5.46 -24.59 68.74
C THR A 117 6.30 -23.49 69.43
N ILE A 118 6.83 -22.52 68.68
CA ILE A 118 7.50 -21.34 69.26
C ILE A 118 6.51 -20.48 70.07
N GLN A 119 5.24 -20.42 69.67
CA GLN A 119 4.21 -19.67 70.37
C GLN A 119 3.78 -20.35 71.68
N THR A 120 3.64 -21.68 71.71
CA THR A 120 3.36 -22.43 72.95
C THR A 120 4.54 -22.38 73.93
N LEU A 121 5.77 -22.61 73.47
CA LEU A 121 6.98 -22.50 74.30
C LEU A 121 7.14 -21.09 74.92
N ARG A 122 6.76 -20.02 74.20
CA ARG A 122 6.72 -18.66 74.75
C ARG A 122 5.66 -18.48 75.83
N GLN A 123 4.52 -19.16 75.75
CA GLN A 123 3.52 -19.19 76.82
C GLN A 123 3.97 -20.01 78.04
N GLU A 124 4.68 -21.12 77.84
CA GLU A 124 5.27 -21.90 78.93
C GLU A 124 6.35 -21.12 79.69
N ILE A 125 7.24 -20.41 78.98
CA ILE A 125 8.23 -19.51 79.58
C ILE A 125 7.55 -18.37 80.37
N ALA A 126 6.45 -17.81 79.85
CA ALA A 126 5.68 -16.79 80.56
C ALA A 126 4.99 -17.33 81.83
N ASN A 127 4.58 -18.60 81.84
CA ASN A 127 4.00 -19.27 83.01
C ASN A 127 5.08 -19.66 84.05
N LEU A 128 6.24 -20.12 83.61
CA LEU A 128 7.36 -20.48 84.49
C LEU A 128 7.96 -19.26 85.18
N ASN A 129 8.16 -18.14 84.48
CA ASN A 129 8.63 -16.90 85.10
C ASN A 129 7.65 -16.41 86.19
N LYS A 130 6.34 -16.59 86.00
CA LYS A 130 5.31 -16.30 87.01
C LYS A 130 5.38 -17.19 88.26
N LEU A 131 6.01 -18.36 88.19
CA LEU A 131 6.21 -19.24 89.35
C LEU A 131 7.47 -18.89 90.16
N VAL A 132 8.44 -18.18 89.57
CA VAL A 132 9.73 -17.86 90.21
C VAL A 132 9.65 -16.58 91.05
N GLU A 133 8.72 -15.66 90.75
CA GLU A 133 8.53 -14.41 91.50
C GLU A 133 7.74 -14.57 92.83
N GLN A 134 7.41 -15.80 93.27
CA GLN A 134 6.71 -16.08 94.53
C GLN A 134 7.40 -17.18 95.37
N GLY A 135 8.50 -16.84 96.06
CA GLY A 135 9.17 -17.79 96.96
C GLY A 135 10.13 -17.17 97.98
N ALA A 136 9.63 -16.78 99.16
CA ALA A 136 10.48 -16.38 100.30
C ALA A 136 9.79 -16.63 101.68
N GLY A 137 10.48 -17.32 102.60
CA GLY A 137 10.02 -17.64 103.97
C GLY A 137 9.26 -18.98 104.12
N PHE A 138 9.24 -19.69 105.26
CA PHE A 138 9.78 -19.40 106.61
C PHE A 138 10.15 -20.68 107.43
N SER A 139 11.38 -20.71 107.97
CA SER A 139 11.84 -21.14 109.32
C SER A 139 11.38 -22.39 110.13
N THR A 140 12.34 -22.91 110.93
CA THR A 140 12.24 -23.35 112.37
C THR A 140 12.04 -24.84 112.73
N GLY A 141 12.90 -25.35 113.64
CA GLY A 141 12.61 -26.58 114.42
C GLY A 141 13.68 -27.19 115.35
N GLN A 142 13.89 -26.63 116.57
CA GLN A 142 14.20 -27.30 117.89
C GLN A 142 15.43 -28.27 118.02
N LYS A 143 16.03 -28.58 119.20
CA LYS A 143 15.71 -28.42 120.65
C LYS A 143 16.99 -28.58 121.54
N HIS A 144 17.08 -27.85 122.67
CA HIS A 144 17.47 -28.25 124.06
C HIS A 144 18.52 -29.36 124.36
N SER A 145 19.32 -29.33 125.45
CA SER A 145 19.54 -28.35 126.54
C SER A 145 20.90 -28.53 127.22
N MET A 146 21.31 -27.50 127.98
CA MET A 146 22.48 -27.39 128.86
C MET A 146 22.72 -28.61 129.79
N GLY A 147 23.98 -28.98 130.01
CA GLY A 147 24.39 -30.00 130.96
C GLY A 147 24.90 -29.39 132.26
N ASP A 148 24.25 -29.68 133.39
CA ASP A 148 24.46 -28.93 134.64
C ASP A 148 25.70 -29.34 135.45
N LEU A 149 26.82 -28.79 134.99
CA LEU A 149 27.69 -27.89 135.75
C LEU A 149 28.63 -28.45 136.81
N LEU A 150 28.52 -29.72 137.25
CA LEU A 150 29.51 -30.32 138.17
C LEU A 150 30.46 -31.34 137.54
N LYS A 151 30.07 -32.04 136.46
CA LYS A 151 31.06 -32.71 135.58
C LYS A 151 31.80 -31.73 134.68
N ASN A 152 31.27 -30.50 134.53
CA ASN A 152 31.80 -29.52 133.59
C ASN A 152 33.20 -29.04 133.96
N ASN A 153 33.58 -28.94 135.23
CA ASN A 153 34.90 -28.39 135.60
C ASN A 153 36.07 -29.29 135.16
N GLN A 154 35.97 -30.60 135.34
CA GLN A 154 36.98 -31.57 134.87
C GLN A 154 36.89 -31.87 133.37
N LYS A 155 35.72 -31.67 132.76
CA LYS A 155 35.57 -31.70 131.31
C LYS A 155 36.20 -30.49 130.65
N VAL A 156 35.95 -29.28 131.15
CA VAL A 156 36.40 -28.01 130.56
C VAL A 156 37.92 -27.91 130.43
N THR A 157 38.74 -28.57 131.25
CA THR A 157 40.20 -28.63 131.01
C THR A 157 40.58 -29.52 129.83
N ALA A 158 39.99 -30.71 129.69
CA ALA A 158 40.22 -31.59 128.55
C ALA A 158 39.58 -31.05 127.25
N GLU A 159 38.38 -30.48 127.37
CA GLU A 159 37.68 -29.78 126.30
C GLU A 159 38.41 -28.48 125.92
N ARG A 160 39.06 -27.75 126.84
CA ARG A 160 39.96 -26.62 126.50
C ARG A 160 41.11 -27.05 125.61
N ASP A 161 41.81 -28.13 125.96
CA ASP A 161 42.99 -28.55 125.20
C ASP A 161 42.63 -29.17 123.85
N LYS A 162 41.46 -29.83 123.78
CA LYS A 162 40.90 -30.29 122.50
C LYS A 162 40.35 -29.13 121.66
N LEU A 163 39.68 -28.14 122.26
CA LEU A 163 39.26 -26.93 121.58
C LEU A 163 40.44 -26.05 121.16
N LEU A 164 41.60 -26.12 121.85
CA LEU A 164 42.82 -25.45 121.41
C LEU A 164 43.41 -26.11 120.17
N SER A 165 43.46 -27.44 120.08
CA SER A 165 43.89 -28.11 118.83
C SER A 165 42.87 -27.95 117.71
N GLU A 166 41.57 -28.02 118.01
CA GLU A 166 40.50 -27.71 117.05
C GLU A 166 40.56 -26.24 116.60
N VAL A 167 40.88 -25.27 117.48
CA VAL A 167 41.09 -23.85 117.10
C VAL A 167 42.38 -23.63 116.31
N VAL A 168 43.45 -24.40 116.54
CA VAL A 168 44.65 -24.35 115.69
C VAL A 168 44.33 -24.89 114.30
N ASN A 169 43.67 -26.05 114.20
CA ASN A 169 43.27 -26.63 112.92
C ASN A 169 42.27 -25.71 112.19
N LEU A 170 41.24 -25.20 112.86
CA LEU A 170 40.30 -24.24 112.30
C LEU A 170 40.96 -22.91 111.92
N ARG A 171 42.07 -22.51 112.56
CA ARG A 171 42.86 -21.33 112.12
C ARG A 171 43.69 -21.64 110.88
N GLU A 172 44.34 -22.79 110.81
CA GLU A 172 45.01 -23.22 109.58
C GLU A 172 44.01 -23.32 108.42
N ASP A 173 42.88 -23.98 108.63
CA ASP A 173 41.86 -24.18 107.61
C ASP A 173 41.15 -22.88 107.23
N LEU A 174 41.00 -21.93 108.18
CA LEU A 174 40.61 -20.56 107.88
C LEU A 174 41.68 -19.82 107.06
N THR A 175 42.97 -19.98 107.32
CA THR A 175 44.02 -19.39 106.45
C THR A 175 44.09 -20.04 105.08
N LYS A 176 43.84 -21.36 104.96
CA LYS A 176 43.73 -22.07 103.67
C LYS A 176 42.49 -21.60 102.90
N ALA A 177 41.36 -21.39 103.59
CA ALA A 177 40.13 -20.86 103.01
C ALA A 177 40.24 -19.38 102.61
N ILE A 178 40.95 -18.54 103.38
CA ILE A 178 41.24 -17.15 103.01
C ILE A 178 42.19 -17.10 101.81
N ALA A 179 43.21 -17.96 101.76
CA ALA A 179 44.12 -18.05 100.62
C ALA A 179 43.38 -18.49 99.35
N SER A 180 42.56 -19.56 99.41
CA SER A 180 41.78 -20.03 98.25
C SER A 180 40.65 -19.06 97.88
N GLN A 181 40.09 -18.31 98.83
CA GLN A 181 39.18 -17.21 98.55
C GLN A 181 39.91 -16.07 97.82
N GLN A 182 41.12 -15.68 98.23
CA GLN A 182 41.90 -14.65 97.54
C GLN A 182 42.35 -15.08 96.14
N GLU A 183 42.73 -16.34 95.95
CA GLU A 183 43.01 -16.91 94.62
C GLU A 183 41.75 -16.95 93.74
N ALA A 184 40.58 -17.30 94.31
CA ALA A 184 39.30 -17.30 93.60
C ALA A 184 38.82 -15.88 93.28
N GLU A 185 39.00 -14.90 94.17
CA GLU A 185 38.67 -13.49 93.94
C GLU A 185 39.58 -12.87 92.86
N ALA A 186 40.88 -13.18 92.87
CA ALA A 186 41.81 -12.76 91.82
C ALA A 186 41.47 -13.39 90.46
N ALA A 187 41.13 -14.69 90.43
CA ALA A 187 40.66 -15.36 89.22
C ALA A 187 39.30 -14.83 88.74
N GLN A 188 38.40 -14.44 89.66
CA GLN A 188 37.14 -13.80 89.35
C GLN A 188 37.36 -12.40 88.76
N GLU A 189 38.26 -11.59 89.30
CA GLU A 189 38.57 -10.27 88.74
C GLU A 189 39.23 -10.40 87.36
N GLN A 190 40.16 -11.35 87.18
CA GLN A 190 40.79 -11.61 85.89
C GLN A 190 39.79 -12.13 84.83
N THR A 191 38.82 -12.95 85.23
CA THR A 191 37.75 -13.41 84.32
C THR A 191 36.70 -12.32 84.05
N GLN A 192 36.42 -11.43 84.99
CA GLN A 192 35.59 -10.24 84.72
C GLN A 192 36.29 -9.28 83.75
N GLN A 193 37.60 -9.08 83.86
CA GLN A 193 38.38 -8.25 82.93
C GLN A 193 38.39 -8.85 81.50
N THR A 194 38.58 -10.16 81.36
CA THR A 194 38.52 -10.80 80.02
C THR A 194 37.10 -10.85 79.45
N VAL A 195 36.06 -11.03 80.28
CA VAL A 195 34.66 -10.89 79.85
C VAL A 195 34.36 -9.47 79.36
N LEU A 196 34.85 -8.43 80.02
CA LEU A 196 34.70 -7.03 79.57
C LEU A 196 35.42 -6.76 78.25
N GLN A 197 36.63 -7.32 78.05
CA GLN A 197 37.35 -7.24 76.78
C GLN A 197 36.59 -7.95 75.65
N LEU A 198 36.15 -9.19 75.87
CA LEU A 198 35.37 -9.96 74.89
C LEU A 198 34.01 -9.29 74.58
N GLN A 199 33.37 -8.63 75.55
CA GLN A 199 32.16 -7.83 75.30
C GLN A 199 32.45 -6.62 74.39
N GLN A 200 33.58 -5.94 74.57
CA GLN A 200 33.98 -4.84 73.68
C GLN A 200 34.32 -5.35 72.27
N GLU A 201 35.05 -6.47 72.15
CA GLU A 201 35.36 -7.10 70.86
C GLU A 201 34.09 -7.57 70.13
N VAL A 202 33.15 -8.22 70.83
CA VAL A 202 31.83 -8.59 70.27
C VAL A 202 31.05 -7.35 69.82
N GLN A 203 31.08 -6.26 70.59
CA GLN A 203 30.40 -5.02 70.21
C GLN A 203 31.02 -4.37 68.95
N VAL A 204 32.36 -4.41 68.81
CA VAL A 204 33.06 -3.96 67.59
C VAL A 204 32.69 -4.87 66.41
N CYS A 205 32.78 -6.18 66.55
CA CYS A 205 32.41 -7.15 65.52
C CYS A 205 30.94 -7.02 65.08
N GLN A 206 30.01 -6.74 66.00
CA GLN A 206 28.61 -6.43 65.67
C GLN A 206 28.49 -5.15 64.85
N ASN A 207 29.16 -4.07 65.27
CA ASN A 207 29.14 -2.79 64.55
C ASN A 207 29.75 -2.89 63.13
N GLU A 208 30.80 -3.69 62.96
CA GLU A 208 31.41 -3.96 61.65
C GLU A 208 30.53 -4.86 60.78
N CYS A 209 29.96 -5.93 61.34
CA CYS A 209 28.99 -6.79 60.66
C CYS A 209 27.76 -6.00 60.18
N SER A 210 27.21 -5.10 61.00
CA SER A 210 26.12 -4.20 60.61
C SER A 210 26.51 -3.26 59.46
N ARG A 211 27.72 -2.69 59.48
CA ARG A 211 28.23 -1.83 58.40
C ARG A 211 28.41 -2.60 57.09
N GLU A 212 28.93 -3.82 57.14
CA GLU A 212 29.06 -4.66 55.95
C GLU A 212 27.70 -5.18 55.44
N MET A 213 26.74 -5.44 56.34
CA MET A 213 25.37 -5.77 55.96
C MET A 213 24.69 -4.59 55.24
N GLU A 214 24.84 -3.35 55.74
CA GLU A 214 24.39 -2.14 55.04
C GLU A 214 25.08 -1.94 53.68
N ARG A 215 26.40 -2.16 53.59
CA ARG A 215 27.16 -2.08 52.33
C ARG A 215 26.67 -3.11 51.32
N LYS A 216 26.49 -4.36 51.75
CA LYS A 216 25.90 -5.44 50.96
C LYS A 216 24.50 -5.09 50.48
N GLU A 217 23.62 -4.61 51.36
CA GLU A 217 22.26 -4.20 50.97
C GLU A 217 22.25 -3.08 49.92
N LYS A 218 23.13 -2.09 50.04
CA LYS A 218 23.25 -0.99 49.06
C LYS A 218 23.73 -1.54 47.71
N SER A 219 24.80 -2.33 47.70
CA SER A 219 25.30 -3.02 46.50
C SER A 219 24.27 -3.95 45.85
N GLU A 220 23.48 -4.70 46.64
CA GLU A 220 22.40 -5.54 46.10
C GLU A 220 21.26 -4.72 45.49
N LYS A 221 20.89 -3.59 46.11
CA LYS A 221 19.87 -2.67 45.57
C LYS A 221 20.34 -2.04 44.25
N GLU A 222 21.61 -1.66 44.17
CA GLU A 222 22.24 -1.17 42.94
C GLU A 222 22.31 -2.26 41.85
N LEU A 223 22.76 -3.47 42.18
CA LEU A 223 22.76 -4.62 41.25
C LEU A 223 21.36 -4.96 40.74
N LYS A 224 20.34 -4.98 41.62
CA LYS A 224 18.94 -5.20 41.23
C LYS A 224 18.43 -4.10 40.29
N GLN A 225 18.73 -2.83 40.57
CA GLN A 225 18.41 -1.72 39.66
C GLN A 225 19.15 -1.80 38.31
N LEU A 226 20.41 -2.26 38.30
CA LEU A 226 21.18 -2.46 37.08
C LEU A 226 20.66 -3.64 36.26
N SER A 227 20.25 -4.75 36.88
CA SER A 227 19.59 -5.87 36.18
C SER A 227 18.30 -5.42 35.50
N ILE A 228 17.43 -4.70 36.22
CA ILE A 228 16.18 -4.16 35.68
C ILE A 228 16.43 -3.20 34.50
N LYS A 229 17.46 -2.34 34.58
CA LYS A 229 17.86 -1.45 33.48
C LYS A 229 18.40 -2.24 32.28
N LEU A 230 19.21 -3.26 32.52
CA LEU A 230 19.78 -4.12 31.49
C LEU A 230 18.68 -4.94 30.78
N GLU A 231 17.73 -5.50 31.53
CA GLU A 231 16.57 -6.21 31.02
C GLU A 231 15.67 -5.29 30.19
N ALA A 232 15.38 -4.08 30.68
CA ALA A 232 14.65 -3.06 29.93
C ALA A 232 15.34 -2.76 28.59
N GLN A 233 16.63 -2.42 28.59
CA GLN A 233 17.42 -2.20 27.37
C GLN A 233 17.44 -3.43 26.45
N GLN A 234 17.53 -4.64 27.00
CA GLN A 234 17.51 -5.89 26.23
C GLN A 234 16.13 -6.15 25.60
N THR A 235 15.03 -5.71 26.21
CA THR A 235 13.70 -5.73 25.58
C THR A 235 13.53 -4.64 24.52
N GLU A 236 14.08 -3.45 24.74
CA GLU A 236 14.08 -2.35 23.77
C GLU A 236 14.89 -2.70 22.52
N ILE A 237 16.09 -3.27 22.67
CA ILE A 237 16.92 -3.80 21.57
C ILE A 237 16.16 -4.89 20.79
N LYS A 238 15.44 -5.79 21.46
CA LYS A 238 14.59 -6.80 20.81
C LYS A 238 13.43 -6.16 20.04
N ALA A 239 12.81 -5.11 20.58
CA ALA A 239 11.73 -4.37 19.91
C ALA A 239 12.24 -3.62 18.67
N LEU A 240 13.35 -2.89 18.80
CA LEU A 240 14.01 -2.18 17.70
C LEU A 240 14.48 -3.13 16.59
N ASN A 241 15.10 -4.27 16.93
CA ASN A 241 15.46 -5.28 15.93
C ASN A 241 14.23 -5.86 15.20
N LYS A 242 13.13 -6.07 15.90
CA LYS A 242 11.85 -6.53 15.30
C LYS A 242 11.18 -5.46 14.42
N GLN A 243 11.35 -4.18 14.74
CA GLN A 243 10.91 -3.07 13.89
C GLN A 243 11.81 -2.91 12.65
N ASN A 244 13.12 -3.01 12.82
CA ASN A 244 14.11 -2.91 11.74
C ASN A 244 13.96 -4.07 10.73
N GLN A 245 13.73 -5.30 11.21
CA GLN A 245 13.40 -6.43 10.33
C GLN A 245 12.13 -6.17 9.52
N ARG A 246 11.03 -5.72 10.16
CA ARG A 246 9.79 -5.37 9.44
C ARG A 246 10.00 -4.31 8.37
N ALA A 247 10.73 -3.23 8.68
CA ALA A 247 11.04 -2.18 7.71
C ALA A 247 11.86 -2.71 6.52
N LYS A 248 12.73 -3.70 6.77
CA LYS A 248 13.53 -4.38 5.73
C LYS A 248 12.69 -5.32 4.86
N ASP A 249 11.77 -6.08 5.46
CA ASP A 249 10.81 -6.92 4.74
C ASP A 249 9.87 -6.06 3.86
N GLU A 250 9.43 -4.91 4.39
CA GLU A 250 8.57 -3.94 3.73
C GLU A 250 9.31 -3.19 2.60
N GLN A 251 10.58 -2.83 2.80
CA GLN A 251 11.46 -2.34 1.73
C GLN A 251 11.59 -3.36 0.60
N GLN A 252 11.84 -4.64 0.89
CA GLN A 252 11.96 -5.69 -0.13
C GLN A 252 10.66 -5.86 -0.92
N ARG A 253 9.50 -5.77 -0.26
CA ARG A 253 8.18 -5.79 -0.91
C ARG A 253 8.00 -4.61 -1.87
N LEU A 254 8.37 -3.39 -1.45
CA LEU A 254 8.32 -2.19 -2.29
C LEU A 254 9.30 -2.27 -3.47
N GLU A 255 10.51 -2.79 -3.26
CA GLU A 255 11.49 -3.03 -4.33
C GLU A 255 11.04 -4.10 -5.34
N GLN A 256 10.23 -5.08 -4.91
CA GLN A 256 9.61 -6.03 -5.82
C GLN A 256 8.48 -5.36 -6.63
N GLN A 257 7.56 -4.65 -5.97
CA GLN A 257 6.47 -3.93 -6.63
C GLN A 257 7.00 -2.89 -7.64
N LEU A 258 8.09 -2.20 -7.33
CA LEU A 258 8.75 -1.26 -8.25
C LEU A 258 9.36 -1.96 -9.47
N ARG A 259 9.88 -3.19 -9.33
CA ARG A 259 10.36 -4.01 -10.46
C ARG A 259 9.20 -4.50 -11.33
N GLU A 260 8.11 -4.96 -10.71
CA GLU A 260 6.90 -5.38 -11.42
C GLU A 260 6.26 -4.22 -12.20
N GLN A 261 6.13 -3.03 -11.59
CA GLN A 261 5.67 -1.83 -12.30
C GLN A 261 6.59 -1.43 -13.45
N LYS A 262 7.92 -1.51 -13.30
CA LYS A 262 8.84 -1.23 -14.41
C LYS A 262 8.63 -2.17 -15.60
N ILE A 263 8.39 -3.46 -15.36
CA ILE A 263 8.10 -4.44 -16.42
C ILE A 263 6.75 -4.14 -17.10
N VAL A 264 5.74 -3.69 -16.35
CA VAL A 264 4.45 -3.25 -16.92
C VAL A 264 4.63 -1.99 -17.77
N VAL A 265 5.40 -1.01 -17.31
CA VAL A 265 5.70 0.21 -18.06
C VAL A 265 6.46 -0.10 -19.35
N GLU A 266 7.50 -0.95 -19.32
CA GLU A 266 8.23 -1.35 -20.53
C GLU A 266 7.36 -2.05 -21.58
N ARG A 267 6.36 -2.85 -21.14
CA ARG A 267 5.38 -3.46 -22.04
C ARG A 267 4.46 -2.41 -22.64
N ALA A 268 3.89 -1.54 -21.80
CA ALA A 268 3.02 -0.46 -22.25
C ALA A 268 3.71 0.50 -23.24
N THR A 269 5.01 0.81 -23.04
CA THR A 269 5.77 1.60 -24.03
C THR A 269 5.98 0.85 -25.34
N LYS A 270 6.27 -0.45 -25.32
CA LYS A 270 6.42 -1.26 -26.54
C LYS A 270 5.11 -1.45 -27.30
N GLU A 271 4.00 -1.61 -26.58
CA GLU A 271 2.65 -1.63 -27.17
C GLU A 271 2.31 -0.27 -27.78
N HIS A 272 2.68 0.84 -27.11
CA HIS A 272 2.50 2.19 -27.65
C HIS A 272 3.36 2.45 -28.89
N GLU A 273 4.64 2.05 -28.90
CA GLU A 273 5.52 2.12 -30.08
C GLU A 273 4.97 1.33 -31.27
N GLN A 274 4.45 0.13 -31.03
CA GLN A 274 3.82 -0.72 -32.06
C GLN A 274 2.54 -0.09 -32.61
N LEU A 275 1.67 0.44 -31.74
CA LEU A 275 0.46 1.15 -32.16
C LEU A 275 0.79 2.44 -32.92
N GLN A 276 1.80 3.20 -32.48
CA GLN A 276 2.27 4.40 -33.16
C GLN A 276 2.80 4.07 -34.56
N ALA A 277 3.62 3.02 -34.70
CA ALA A 277 4.11 2.54 -35.99
C ALA A 277 2.96 2.05 -36.91
N HIS A 278 1.93 1.40 -36.33
CA HIS A 278 0.76 0.99 -37.10
C HIS A 278 -0.06 2.20 -37.58
N CYS A 279 -0.23 3.23 -36.73
CA CYS A 279 -0.91 4.47 -37.09
C CYS A 279 -0.18 5.23 -38.20
N THR A 280 1.15 5.40 -38.11
CA THR A 280 1.91 6.09 -39.17
C THR A 280 1.86 5.32 -40.49
N LYS A 281 1.86 3.98 -40.46
CA LYS A 281 1.69 3.16 -41.66
C LYS A 281 0.29 3.32 -42.27
N LEU A 282 -0.77 3.28 -41.45
CA LEU A 282 -2.14 3.54 -41.92
C LEU A 282 -2.32 4.95 -42.49
N GLN A 283 -1.60 5.96 -41.98
CA GLN A 283 -1.58 7.29 -42.58
C GLN A 283 -0.94 7.26 -43.98
N GLN A 284 0.22 6.62 -44.14
CA GLN A 284 0.89 6.48 -45.45
C GLN A 284 0.04 5.69 -46.45
N ASP A 285 -0.57 4.58 -46.02
CA ASP A 285 -1.47 3.77 -46.85
C ASP A 285 -2.71 4.60 -47.26
N ASN A 286 -3.24 5.44 -46.38
CA ASN A 286 -4.38 6.32 -46.69
C ASN A 286 -4.00 7.48 -47.63
N GLU A 287 -2.82 8.09 -47.47
CA GLU A 287 -2.29 9.09 -48.40
C GLU A 287 -2.08 8.51 -49.81
N GLN A 288 -1.56 7.28 -49.91
CA GLN A 288 -1.45 6.57 -51.20
C GLN A 288 -2.82 6.29 -51.82
N ASN A 289 -3.82 5.90 -51.02
CA ASN A 289 -5.18 5.69 -51.50
C ASN A 289 -5.84 6.99 -51.99
N ILE A 290 -5.58 8.14 -51.33
CA ILE A 290 -6.04 9.45 -51.78
C ILE A 290 -5.42 9.81 -53.14
N LEU A 291 -4.11 9.66 -53.30
CA LEU A 291 -3.42 9.90 -54.57
C LEU A 291 -3.92 8.99 -55.70
N ALA A 292 -4.20 7.72 -55.40
CA ALA A 292 -4.81 6.79 -56.36
C ALA A 292 -6.23 7.21 -56.76
N LEU A 293 -7.05 7.68 -55.81
CA LEU A 293 -8.39 8.21 -56.09
C LEU A 293 -8.35 9.49 -56.94
N GLU A 294 -7.39 10.39 -56.71
CA GLU A 294 -7.19 11.57 -57.57
C GLU A 294 -6.79 11.19 -59.00
N GLN A 295 -5.88 10.24 -59.19
CA GLN A 295 -5.52 9.72 -60.51
C GLN A 295 -6.70 9.06 -61.24
N ILE A 296 -7.51 8.27 -60.53
CA ILE A 296 -8.72 7.64 -61.10
C ILE A 296 -9.78 8.71 -61.43
N SER A 297 -9.92 9.75 -60.60
CA SER A 297 -10.81 10.89 -60.85
C SER A 297 -10.41 11.65 -62.12
N LEU A 298 -9.12 11.98 -62.27
CA LEU A 298 -8.57 12.62 -63.47
C LEU A 298 -8.80 11.77 -64.74
N SER A 299 -8.54 10.46 -64.65
CA SER A 299 -8.77 9.50 -65.75
C SER A 299 -10.25 9.40 -66.15
N ASN A 300 -11.16 9.38 -65.18
CA ASN A 300 -12.61 9.40 -65.43
C ASN A 300 -13.06 10.73 -66.05
N ASN A 301 -12.51 11.87 -65.61
CA ASN A 301 -12.81 13.18 -66.18
C ASN A 301 -12.32 13.32 -67.63
N GLN A 302 -11.14 12.81 -67.96
CA GLN A 302 -10.67 12.71 -69.35
C GLN A 302 -11.61 11.83 -70.18
N ARG A 303 -11.90 10.61 -69.73
CA ARG A 303 -12.83 9.70 -70.43
C ARG A 303 -14.22 10.29 -70.63
N ALA A 304 -14.74 11.05 -69.67
CA ALA A 304 -16.02 11.74 -69.82
C ALA A 304 -15.98 12.88 -70.86
N SER A 305 -14.83 13.53 -71.03
CA SER A 305 -14.59 14.51 -72.11
C SER A 305 -14.51 13.83 -73.48
N ASP A 306 -13.77 12.73 -73.59
CA ASP A 306 -13.65 11.95 -74.83
C ASP A 306 -15.02 11.40 -75.28
N LEU A 307 -15.81 10.89 -74.32
CA LEU A 307 -17.13 10.33 -74.57
C LEU A 307 -18.11 11.42 -75.05
N LYS A 308 -18.04 12.65 -74.51
CA LYS A 308 -18.78 13.81 -75.04
C LYS A 308 -18.42 14.12 -76.50
N MET A 309 -17.12 14.18 -76.83
CA MET A 309 -16.71 14.43 -78.23
C MET A 309 -17.23 13.32 -79.16
N LYS A 310 -17.23 12.06 -78.72
CA LYS A 310 -17.82 10.95 -79.49
C LYS A 310 -19.35 11.00 -79.58
N GLU A 311 -20.06 11.50 -78.58
CA GLU A 311 -21.50 11.78 -78.68
C GLU A 311 -21.80 12.91 -79.69
N GLU A 312 -20.93 13.91 -79.81
CA GLU A 312 -21.05 15.00 -80.77
C GLU A 312 -20.74 14.54 -82.20
N GLU A 313 -19.68 13.77 -82.42
CA GLU A 313 -19.43 13.06 -83.68
C GLU A 313 -20.64 12.20 -84.10
N VAL A 314 -21.20 11.41 -83.18
CA VAL A 314 -22.37 10.55 -83.44
C VAL A 314 -23.64 11.37 -83.73
N LYS A 315 -23.81 12.55 -83.12
CA LYS A 315 -24.91 13.49 -83.48
C LYS A 315 -24.73 14.04 -84.89
N GLN A 316 -23.51 14.44 -85.27
CA GLN A 316 -23.21 14.94 -86.60
C GLN A 316 -23.46 13.87 -87.68
N VAL A 317 -22.90 12.67 -87.52
CA VAL A 317 -23.13 11.54 -88.43
C VAL A 317 -24.62 11.16 -88.53
N LYS A 318 -25.40 11.27 -87.44
CA LYS A 318 -26.85 11.08 -87.47
C LYS A 318 -27.58 12.16 -88.29
N GLN A 319 -27.16 13.42 -88.23
CA GLN A 319 -27.71 14.49 -89.07
C GLN A 319 -27.37 14.29 -90.55
N GLU A 320 -26.12 13.95 -90.86
CA GLU A 320 -25.67 13.64 -92.22
C GLU A 320 -26.45 12.46 -92.82
N ASN A 321 -26.61 11.37 -92.06
CA ASN A 321 -27.37 10.19 -92.50
C ASN A 321 -28.88 10.49 -92.66
N ALA A 322 -29.47 11.34 -91.80
CA ALA A 322 -30.84 11.81 -91.98
C ALA A 322 -31.02 12.67 -93.26
N ASN A 323 -30.02 13.47 -93.63
CA ASN A 323 -30.02 14.25 -94.87
C ASN A 323 -29.85 13.34 -96.10
N LEU A 324 -28.97 12.33 -96.03
CA LEU A 324 -28.83 11.30 -97.06
C LEU A 324 -30.13 10.49 -97.25
N SER A 325 -30.84 10.16 -96.16
CA SER A 325 -32.15 9.49 -96.25
C SER A 325 -33.19 10.34 -96.97
N LYS A 326 -33.27 11.65 -96.68
CA LYS A 326 -34.16 12.57 -97.40
C LYS A 326 -33.80 12.68 -98.90
N MET A 327 -32.51 12.72 -99.23
CA MET A 327 -32.03 12.73 -100.61
C MET A 327 -32.40 11.42 -101.35
N ARG A 328 -32.24 10.27 -100.68
CA ARG A 328 -32.67 8.96 -101.19
C ARG A 328 -34.18 8.90 -101.44
N GLU A 329 -35.00 9.37 -100.50
CA GLU A 329 -36.45 9.44 -100.69
C GLU A 329 -36.85 10.35 -101.86
N ALA A 330 -36.21 11.52 -102.00
CA ALA A 330 -36.48 12.44 -103.11
C ALA A 330 -36.13 11.82 -104.47
N ALA A 331 -35.00 11.12 -104.55
CA ALA A 331 -34.63 10.35 -105.74
C ALA A 331 -35.62 9.20 -106.02
N GLN A 332 -36.07 8.47 -104.99
CA GLN A 332 -37.01 7.36 -105.13
C GLN A 332 -38.42 7.83 -105.52
N ARG A 333 -38.84 9.04 -105.13
CA ARG A 333 -40.06 9.69 -105.64
C ARG A 333 -39.94 10.08 -107.11
N LYS A 334 -38.78 10.59 -107.56
CA LYS A 334 -38.53 10.87 -108.98
C LYS A 334 -38.51 9.58 -109.82
N LEU A 335 -37.93 8.49 -109.30
CA LEU A 335 -37.92 7.20 -110.00
C LEU A 335 -39.36 6.72 -110.29
N ARG A 336 -40.25 6.78 -109.30
CA ARG A 336 -41.66 6.39 -109.45
C ARG A 336 -42.45 7.24 -110.45
N LEU A 337 -42.11 8.51 -110.62
CA LEU A 337 -42.72 9.35 -111.66
C LEU A 337 -42.33 8.83 -113.06
N VAL A 338 -41.03 8.56 -113.28
CA VAL A 338 -40.54 8.00 -114.55
C VAL A 338 -41.07 6.58 -114.81
N GLU A 339 -41.25 5.77 -113.76
CA GLU A 339 -41.90 4.45 -113.86
C GLU A 339 -43.38 4.55 -114.29
N ASN A 340 -44.11 5.57 -113.82
CA ASN A 340 -45.49 5.84 -114.24
C ASN A 340 -45.55 6.38 -115.68
N GLU A 341 -44.70 7.34 -116.05
CA GLU A 341 -44.59 7.88 -117.42
C GLU A 341 -44.29 6.76 -118.43
N LYS A 342 -43.40 5.81 -118.07
CA LYS A 342 -43.12 4.61 -118.86
C LYS A 342 -44.36 3.73 -119.02
N LEU A 343 -45.16 3.55 -117.97
CA LEU A 343 -46.40 2.76 -117.99
C LEU A 343 -47.46 3.37 -118.93
N GLU A 344 -47.57 4.71 -118.98
CA GLU A 344 -48.45 5.41 -119.92
C GLU A 344 -48.00 5.21 -121.39
N VAL A 345 -46.69 5.28 -121.65
CA VAL A 345 -46.12 4.99 -122.99
C VAL A 345 -46.31 3.52 -123.39
N GLU A 346 -46.22 2.57 -122.45
CA GLU A 346 -46.51 1.15 -122.70
C GLU A 346 -48.00 0.92 -123.02
N GLN A 347 -48.92 1.65 -122.37
CA GLN A 347 -50.35 1.62 -122.72
C GLN A 347 -50.63 2.23 -124.10
N GLN A 348 -50.01 3.36 -124.45
CA GLN A 348 -50.12 3.93 -125.80
C GLN A 348 -49.62 2.93 -126.86
N THR A 349 -48.49 2.28 -126.60
CA THR A 349 -47.93 1.22 -127.47
C THR A 349 -48.88 0.03 -127.63
N PHE A 350 -49.63 -0.34 -126.59
CA PHE A 350 -50.67 -1.38 -126.67
C PHE A 350 -51.88 -0.94 -127.52
N THR A 351 -52.34 0.32 -127.39
CA THR A 351 -53.45 0.83 -128.21
C THR A 351 -53.11 0.87 -129.71
N LEU A 352 -51.89 1.29 -130.07
CA LEU A 352 -51.42 1.29 -131.46
C LEU A 352 -51.32 -0.13 -132.05
N LYS A 353 -50.89 -1.12 -131.27
CA LYS A 353 -50.87 -2.53 -131.71
C LYS A 353 -52.28 -3.08 -132.02
N ASN A 354 -53.29 -2.69 -131.24
CA ASN A 354 -54.66 -3.11 -131.50
C ASN A 354 -55.28 -2.45 -132.75
N GLN A 355 -54.82 -1.25 -133.13
CA GLN A 355 -55.23 -0.61 -134.39
C GLN A 355 -54.67 -1.32 -135.64
N ILE A 356 -53.43 -1.84 -135.56
CA ILE A 356 -52.82 -2.63 -136.65
C ILE A 356 -53.63 -3.91 -136.92
N ILE A 357 -54.02 -4.64 -135.88
CA ILE A 357 -54.82 -5.88 -135.98
C ILE A 357 -56.21 -5.63 -136.59
N GLY A 358 -56.73 -4.39 -136.54
CA GLY A 358 -57.93 -3.98 -137.26
C GLY A 358 -57.71 -3.94 -138.77
N LEU A 359 -56.70 -3.18 -139.21
CA LEU A 359 -56.39 -2.96 -140.63
C LEU A 359 -55.99 -4.25 -141.37
N GLU A 360 -55.33 -5.18 -140.68
CA GLU A 360 -54.98 -6.50 -141.24
C GLU A 360 -56.22 -7.32 -141.65
N ARG A 361 -57.38 -7.11 -141.02
CA ARG A 361 -58.62 -7.84 -141.32
C ARG A 361 -59.39 -7.28 -142.51
N GLU A 362 -59.16 -6.02 -142.88
CA GLU A 362 -59.83 -5.39 -144.02
C GLU A 362 -59.23 -5.84 -145.36
N MET A 363 -57.91 -6.09 -145.42
CA MET A 363 -57.23 -6.63 -146.61
C MET A 363 -57.72 -8.04 -147.01
N GLU A 364 -58.15 -8.86 -146.06
CA GLU A 364 -58.50 -10.26 -146.34
C GLU A 364 -59.91 -10.42 -146.95
N ILE A 365 -60.78 -9.43 -146.76
CA ILE A 365 -62.11 -9.37 -147.40
C ILE A 365 -61.97 -8.98 -148.88
N ALA A 366 -61.07 -8.05 -149.21
CA ALA A 366 -60.86 -7.55 -150.56
C ALA A 366 -60.44 -8.63 -151.58
N LYS A 367 -59.74 -9.69 -151.13
CA LYS A 367 -59.27 -10.78 -152.01
C LYS A 367 -60.39 -11.69 -152.55
N LYS A 368 -61.55 -11.75 -151.90
CA LYS A 368 -62.61 -12.73 -152.22
C LYS A 368 -63.59 -12.34 -153.33
N GLN A 369 -63.44 -11.15 -153.93
CA GLN A 369 -64.36 -10.68 -154.99
C GLN A 369 -63.84 -10.94 -156.42
N THR A 370 -62.55 -11.20 -156.60
CA THR A 370 -61.87 -11.19 -157.92
C THR A 370 -62.06 -12.47 -158.75
N GLU A 371 -62.43 -13.61 -158.15
CA GLU A 371 -62.49 -14.91 -158.84
C GLU A 371 -63.85 -15.22 -159.51
N SER A 372 -64.89 -14.43 -159.24
CA SER A 372 -66.28 -14.73 -159.67
C SER A 372 -66.55 -14.53 -161.18
N TYR A 373 -65.66 -13.88 -161.92
CA TYR A 373 -65.89 -13.40 -163.29
C TYR A 373 -65.35 -14.31 -164.41
N LYS A 374 -65.14 -15.62 -164.18
CA LYS A 374 -64.45 -16.51 -165.14
C LYS A 374 -65.23 -17.78 -165.58
N LYS A 375 -66.57 -17.80 -165.45
CA LYS A 375 -67.41 -18.98 -165.75
C LYS A 375 -68.75 -18.71 -166.50
N LYS A 376 -68.82 -17.72 -167.40
CA LYS A 376 -70.01 -17.48 -168.25
C LYS A 376 -69.65 -17.06 -169.69
N MET A 377 -68.92 -17.93 -170.39
CA MET A 377 -68.62 -17.88 -171.83
C MET A 377 -67.98 -19.22 -172.22
N ASP A 378 -68.56 -20.14 -173.02
CA ASP A 378 -69.92 -20.22 -173.58
C ASP A 378 -70.41 -21.69 -173.57
N GLU A 379 -71.70 -21.91 -173.30
CA GLU A 379 -72.44 -23.11 -173.73
C GLU A 379 -73.36 -22.72 -174.90
N LEU A 380 -73.20 -23.30 -176.09
CA LEU A 380 -74.22 -23.28 -177.16
C LEU A 380 -73.85 -24.23 -178.33
N VAL A 381 -74.86 -24.69 -179.09
CA VAL A 381 -74.75 -25.55 -180.31
C VAL A 381 -74.09 -26.92 -180.06
N ARG A 382 -74.76 -28.07 -179.96
CA ARG A 382 -76.10 -28.56 -180.35
C ARG A 382 -76.46 -28.51 -181.86
N GLU A 383 -76.91 -29.68 -182.33
CA GLU A 383 -77.94 -29.84 -183.38
C GLU A 383 -77.65 -29.30 -184.80
N LYS A 384 -76.85 -30.08 -185.56
CA LYS A 384 -77.10 -30.35 -186.99
C LYS A 384 -76.40 -31.65 -187.42
N ASP A 385 -76.96 -32.84 -187.32
CA ASP A 385 -78.28 -33.32 -187.78
C ASP A 385 -78.41 -33.49 -189.31
N THR A 386 -78.59 -34.76 -189.72
CA THR A 386 -79.25 -35.28 -190.94
C THR A 386 -78.69 -35.15 -192.38
N LEU A 387 -79.14 -36.14 -193.19
CA LEU A 387 -79.56 -36.03 -194.60
C LEU A 387 -78.53 -35.97 -195.75
N HIS A 388 -77.79 -37.06 -195.95
CA HIS A 388 -77.92 -37.84 -197.21
C HIS A 388 -77.72 -39.34 -196.94
N LYS A 389 -78.82 -40.10 -196.90
CA LYS A 389 -79.37 -40.94 -197.97
C LYS A 389 -78.64 -42.29 -198.10
N ASN A 390 -79.32 -43.44 -197.94
CA ASN A 390 -80.51 -43.96 -198.67
C ASN A 390 -80.19 -44.34 -200.13
N MET A 391 -80.83 -45.43 -200.57
CA MET A 391 -80.73 -46.03 -201.91
C MET A 391 -79.36 -46.67 -202.17
N ILE A 392 -79.20 -47.98 -202.19
CA ILE A 392 -80.11 -49.10 -202.52
C ILE A 392 -80.47 -49.86 -201.23
N LYS A 393 -81.70 -49.97 -200.71
CA LYS A 393 -83.08 -50.04 -201.26
C LYS A 393 -83.32 -51.13 -202.31
N ALA A 394 -84.21 -52.06 -201.98
CA ALA A 394 -85.15 -52.69 -202.92
C ALA A 394 -84.61 -53.61 -204.04
N ALA A 395 -83.37 -54.09 -203.97
CA ALA A 395 -82.92 -55.21 -204.80
C ALA A 395 -83.55 -56.54 -204.32
N ASN A 396 -82.90 -57.22 -203.36
CA ASN A 396 -83.18 -58.62 -203.09
C ASN A 396 -84.29 -58.81 -202.05
N ALA A 397 -85.51 -58.41 -202.41
CA ALA A 397 -86.72 -58.82 -201.70
C ALA A 397 -87.02 -60.33 -201.87
N THR A 398 -86.52 -60.94 -202.97
CA THR A 398 -86.87 -62.31 -203.39
C THR A 398 -85.82 -63.36 -203.02
N GLU A 399 -84.54 -63.01 -202.90
CA GLU A 399 -83.48 -63.90 -202.35
C GLU A 399 -83.76 -64.25 -200.89
N LYS A 400 -84.34 -63.30 -200.15
CA LYS A 400 -84.73 -63.43 -198.73
C LYS A 400 -85.58 -64.65 -198.42
N GLN A 401 -86.37 -65.17 -199.36
CA GLN A 401 -87.19 -66.37 -199.11
C GLN A 401 -86.36 -67.66 -199.08
N GLN A 402 -85.19 -67.68 -199.74
CA GLN A 402 -84.21 -68.76 -199.63
C GLN A 402 -83.28 -68.56 -198.42
N ASP A 403 -82.88 -67.32 -198.14
CA ASP A 403 -82.03 -67.01 -196.98
C ASP A 403 -82.73 -67.18 -195.63
N LEU A 404 -84.04 -66.92 -195.52
CA LEU A 404 -84.78 -67.05 -194.26
C LEU A 404 -84.64 -68.46 -193.64
N VAL A 405 -84.58 -69.49 -194.49
CA VAL A 405 -84.41 -70.90 -194.09
C VAL A 405 -82.97 -71.21 -193.65
N ARG A 406 -81.97 -70.51 -194.19
CA ARG A 406 -80.58 -70.55 -193.68
C ARG A 406 -80.45 -69.78 -192.36
N LEU A 407 -81.02 -68.57 -192.30
CA LEU A 407 -80.96 -67.68 -191.15
C LEU A 407 -81.55 -68.34 -189.90
N GLN A 408 -82.74 -68.96 -189.98
CA GLN A 408 -83.35 -69.66 -188.85
C GLN A 408 -82.47 -70.80 -188.29
N LYS A 409 -81.75 -71.53 -189.15
CA LYS A 409 -80.77 -72.56 -188.70
C LYS A 409 -79.55 -71.95 -188.01
N GLN A 410 -79.18 -70.71 -188.33
CA GLN A 410 -78.09 -69.99 -187.68
C GLN A 410 -78.54 -69.32 -186.38
N THR A 411 -79.76 -68.76 -186.33
CA THR A 411 -80.35 -68.13 -185.12
C THR A 411 -80.52 -69.12 -183.98
N LYS A 412 -80.91 -70.38 -184.27
CA LYS A 412 -80.93 -71.42 -183.23
C LYS A 412 -79.54 -71.61 -182.59
N LYS A 413 -78.49 -71.62 -183.42
CA LYS A 413 -77.11 -71.86 -182.98
C LYS A 413 -76.55 -70.76 -182.06
N THR A 414 -77.00 -69.50 -182.21
CA THR A 414 -76.65 -68.41 -181.29
C THR A 414 -77.47 -68.45 -179.99
N LEU A 415 -78.76 -68.75 -180.05
CA LEU A 415 -79.59 -68.93 -178.85
C LEU A 415 -79.09 -70.09 -177.97
N ASP A 416 -78.67 -71.20 -178.56
CA ASP A 416 -78.04 -72.32 -177.84
C ASP A 416 -76.72 -71.91 -177.14
N GLN A 417 -76.02 -70.86 -177.61
CA GLN A 417 -74.81 -70.31 -176.97
C GLN A 417 -75.12 -69.29 -175.86
N GLU A 418 -76.13 -68.43 -176.05
CA GLU A 418 -76.58 -67.48 -175.02
C GLU A 418 -77.07 -68.20 -173.75
N ILE A 419 -77.80 -69.31 -173.91
CA ILE A 419 -78.28 -70.14 -172.79
C ILE A 419 -77.13 -70.74 -171.97
N LEU A 420 -75.97 -71.01 -172.58
CA LEU A 420 -74.76 -71.44 -171.87
C LEU A 420 -74.14 -70.28 -171.09
N ALA A 421 -73.99 -69.10 -171.70
CA ALA A 421 -73.42 -67.92 -171.04
C ALA A 421 -74.19 -67.50 -169.77
N TYR A 422 -75.54 -67.53 -169.82
CA TYR A 422 -76.36 -67.21 -168.64
C TYR A 422 -76.25 -68.25 -167.50
N LYS A 423 -75.94 -69.53 -167.80
CA LYS A 423 -75.70 -70.54 -166.76
C LYS A 423 -74.41 -70.29 -166.00
N ASP A 424 -73.32 -69.98 -166.71
CA ASP A 424 -72.03 -69.69 -166.10
C ASP A 424 -72.10 -68.44 -165.21
N GLU A 425 -72.78 -67.38 -165.66
CA GLU A 425 -72.91 -66.14 -164.88
C GLU A 425 -73.76 -66.34 -163.60
N ALA A 426 -74.86 -67.10 -163.68
CA ALA A 426 -75.64 -67.49 -162.51
C ALA A 426 -74.81 -68.31 -161.49
N GLN A 427 -73.81 -69.08 -161.96
CA GLN A 427 -72.92 -69.84 -161.10
C GLN A 427 -71.82 -68.98 -160.45
N LYS A 428 -71.39 -67.89 -161.09
CA LYS A 428 -70.51 -66.87 -160.46
C LYS A 428 -71.23 -66.12 -159.35
N GLN A 429 -72.43 -65.60 -159.62
CA GLN A 429 -73.25 -64.84 -158.68
C GLN A 429 -73.41 -65.56 -157.32
N ARG A 430 -73.70 -66.88 -157.35
CA ARG A 430 -73.81 -67.71 -156.13
C ARG A 430 -72.52 -67.80 -155.30
N LYS A 431 -71.34 -67.75 -155.92
CA LYS A 431 -70.06 -67.78 -155.19
C LYS A 431 -69.80 -66.45 -154.46
N ILE A 432 -70.13 -65.33 -155.10
CA ILE A 432 -69.96 -63.98 -154.52
C ILE A 432 -70.83 -63.81 -153.28
N ILE A 433 -72.11 -64.23 -153.35
CA ILE A 433 -73.03 -64.15 -152.20
C ILE A 433 -72.48 -64.91 -150.99
N PHE A 434 -72.02 -66.15 -151.18
CA PHE A 434 -71.47 -66.98 -150.09
C PHE A 434 -70.23 -66.36 -149.42
N GLN A 435 -69.38 -65.64 -150.16
CA GLN A 435 -68.23 -64.93 -149.60
C GLN A 435 -68.67 -63.74 -148.72
N LEU A 436 -69.63 -62.94 -149.20
CA LEU A 436 -70.14 -61.77 -148.46
C LEU A 436 -70.87 -62.17 -147.15
N GLU A 437 -71.55 -63.32 -147.13
CA GLU A 437 -72.15 -63.84 -145.89
C GLU A 437 -71.09 -64.26 -144.87
N GLN A 438 -69.98 -64.86 -145.32
CA GLN A 438 -68.85 -65.23 -144.45
C GLN A 438 -68.11 -63.99 -143.90
N GLU A 439 -67.97 -62.92 -144.69
CA GLU A 439 -67.38 -61.65 -144.25
C GLU A 439 -68.26 -60.93 -143.21
N ARG A 440 -69.59 -60.91 -143.41
CA ARG A 440 -70.56 -60.39 -142.44
C ARG A 440 -70.40 -61.04 -141.07
N ASP A 441 -70.42 -62.37 -141.01
CA ASP A 441 -70.45 -63.10 -139.75
C ASP A 441 -69.10 -63.00 -139.00
N LYS A 442 -67.99 -62.87 -139.74
CA LYS A 442 -66.70 -62.52 -139.15
C LYS A 442 -66.74 -61.16 -138.44
N HIS A 443 -67.24 -60.12 -139.11
CA HIS A 443 -67.26 -58.76 -138.53
C HIS A 443 -68.21 -58.60 -137.34
N ILE A 444 -69.28 -59.41 -137.28
CA ILE A 444 -70.15 -59.47 -136.09
C ILE A 444 -69.37 -60.01 -134.88
N ASN A 445 -68.57 -61.06 -135.07
CA ASN A 445 -67.72 -61.61 -134.00
C ASN A 445 -66.60 -60.63 -133.60
N ASP A 446 -65.89 -60.05 -134.57
CA ASP A 446 -64.84 -59.03 -134.33
C ASP A 446 -65.36 -57.88 -133.43
N ALA A 447 -66.59 -57.41 -133.68
CA ALA A 447 -67.23 -56.33 -132.91
C ALA A 447 -67.66 -56.75 -131.50
N SER A 448 -68.10 -58.00 -131.33
CA SER A 448 -68.45 -58.56 -130.01
C SER A 448 -67.21 -58.65 -129.11
N ASP A 449 -66.11 -59.22 -129.62
CA ASP A 449 -64.86 -59.40 -128.88
C ASP A 449 -64.26 -58.05 -128.46
N LEU A 450 -64.28 -57.05 -129.36
CA LEU A 450 -63.87 -55.68 -129.04
C LEU A 450 -64.72 -55.06 -127.93
N THR A 451 -66.04 -55.27 -127.96
CA THR A 451 -66.96 -54.73 -126.95
C THR A 451 -66.71 -55.35 -125.57
N GLN A 452 -66.50 -56.67 -125.49
CA GLN A 452 -66.16 -57.36 -124.25
C GLN A 452 -64.81 -56.87 -123.69
N LYS A 453 -63.83 -56.62 -124.56
CA LYS A 453 -62.50 -56.13 -124.19
C LYS A 453 -62.52 -54.71 -123.62
N VAL A 454 -63.40 -53.83 -124.12
CA VAL A 454 -63.61 -52.48 -123.57
C VAL A 454 -64.20 -52.54 -122.16
N LEU A 455 -65.18 -53.43 -121.91
CA LEU A 455 -65.79 -53.59 -120.59
C LEU A 455 -64.77 -54.02 -119.52
N LEU A 456 -63.92 -55.00 -119.83
CA LEU A 456 -62.84 -55.44 -118.93
C LEU A 456 -61.87 -54.31 -118.57
N LEU A 457 -61.43 -53.53 -119.57
CA LEU A 457 -60.54 -52.37 -119.35
C LEU A 457 -61.21 -51.29 -118.48
N MET A 458 -62.53 -51.09 -118.58
CA MET A 458 -63.26 -50.17 -117.71
C MET A 458 -63.35 -50.65 -116.25
N GLU A 459 -63.29 -51.95 -116.00
CA GLU A 459 -63.22 -52.51 -114.64
C GLU A 459 -61.81 -52.40 -114.05
N GLU A 460 -60.76 -52.66 -114.84
CA GLU A 460 -59.36 -52.44 -114.44
C GLU A 460 -59.10 -50.97 -114.05
N ILE A 461 -59.60 -50.01 -114.86
CA ILE A 461 -59.47 -48.57 -114.56
C ILE A 461 -60.15 -48.20 -113.24
N LYS A 462 -61.34 -48.74 -112.95
CA LYS A 462 -62.03 -48.51 -111.66
C LYS A 462 -61.22 -49.08 -110.48
N ALA A 463 -60.67 -50.28 -110.63
CA ALA A 463 -59.83 -50.91 -109.61
C ALA A 463 -58.57 -50.06 -109.32
N GLN A 464 -57.88 -49.57 -110.36
CA GLN A 464 -56.73 -48.67 -110.22
C GLN A 464 -57.12 -47.34 -109.55
N GLN A 465 -58.27 -46.76 -109.89
CA GLN A 465 -58.77 -45.53 -109.25
C GLN A 465 -59.04 -45.71 -107.75
N MET A 466 -59.60 -46.85 -107.32
CA MET A 466 -59.76 -47.16 -105.89
C MET A 466 -58.40 -47.32 -105.18
N GLN A 467 -57.42 -47.98 -105.80
CA GLN A 467 -56.06 -48.09 -105.24
C GLN A 467 -55.39 -46.71 -105.09
N ILE A 468 -55.51 -45.82 -106.08
CA ILE A 468 -54.99 -44.44 -106.01
C ILE A 468 -55.65 -43.66 -104.86
N PHE A 469 -56.96 -43.84 -104.65
CA PHE A 469 -57.67 -43.22 -103.52
C PHE A 469 -57.16 -43.75 -102.17
N GLU A 470 -57.00 -45.06 -102.03
CA GLU A 470 -56.41 -45.65 -100.82
C GLU A 470 -54.99 -45.15 -100.53
N TYR A 471 -54.12 -45.07 -101.54
CA TYR A 471 -52.76 -44.58 -101.34
C TYR A 471 -52.74 -43.09 -100.97
N ARG A 472 -53.60 -42.25 -101.57
CA ARG A 472 -53.76 -40.85 -101.14
C ARG A 472 -54.23 -40.73 -99.69
N LYS A 473 -55.18 -41.57 -99.26
CA LYS A 473 -55.61 -41.63 -97.85
C LYS A 473 -54.47 -42.04 -96.93
N LYS A 474 -53.71 -43.10 -97.27
CA LYS A 474 -52.56 -43.58 -96.50
C LYS A 474 -51.44 -42.53 -96.40
N ILE A 475 -51.23 -41.71 -97.44
CA ILE A 475 -50.29 -40.58 -97.41
C ILE A 475 -50.77 -39.49 -96.44
N ALA A 476 -52.03 -39.04 -96.53
CA ALA A 476 -52.56 -38.03 -95.61
C ALA A 476 -52.57 -38.51 -94.13
N GLU A 477 -52.82 -39.80 -93.90
CA GLU A 477 -52.68 -40.43 -92.57
C GLU A 477 -51.22 -40.53 -92.08
N ALA A 478 -50.24 -40.53 -92.98
CA ALA A 478 -48.81 -40.49 -92.63
C ALA A 478 -48.33 -39.06 -92.37
N GLU A 479 -48.75 -38.09 -93.19
CA GLU A 479 -48.43 -36.67 -93.03
C GLU A 479 -48.99 -36.10 -91.72
N THR A 480 -50.25 -36.44 -91.38
CA THR A 480 -50.86 -36.04 -90.10
C THR A 480 -50.14 -36.65 -88.90
N LYS A 481 -49.71 -37.93 -88.97
CA LYS A 481 -48.87 -38.56 -87.94
C LYS A 481 -47.48 -37.92 -87.86
N LEU A 482 -46.88 -37.53 -88.99
CA LEU A 482 -45.59 -36.85 -89.01
C LEU A 482 -45.66 -35.48 -88.31
N ASN A 483 -46.67 -34.65 -88.62
CA ASN A 483 -46.90 -33.38 -87.93
C ASN A 483 -47.16 -33.58 -86.43
N GLN A 484 -47.92 -34.60 -86.04
CA GLN A 484 -48.12 -34.94 -84.62
C GLN A 484 -46.80 -35.29 -83.91
N GLN A 485 -45.94 -36.09 -84.54
CA GLN A 485 -44.63 -36.45 -83.99
C GLN A 485 -43.65 -35.27 -83.97
N GLN A 486 -43.68 -34.38 -84.96
CA GLN A 486 -42.91 -33.13 -84.97
C GLN A 486 -43.33 -32.22 -83.81
N ASN A 487 -44.64 -31.98 -83.62
CA ASN A 487 -45.15 -31.18 -82.52
C ASN A 487 -44.79 -31.77 -81.14
N LEU A 488 -44.85 -33.11 -80.98
CA LEU A 488 -44.42 -33.80 -79.77
C LEU A 488 -42.91 -33.66 -79.53
N TYR A 489 -42.08 -33.80 -80.58
CA TYR A 489 -40.63 -33.59 -80.49
C TYR A 489 -40.28 -32.14 -80.11
N GLU A 490 -40.96 -31.14 -80.68
CA GLU A 490 -40.76 -29.74 -80.33
C GLU A 490 -41.19 -29.45 -78.89
N ALA A 491 -42.32 -29.98 -78.43
CA ALA A 491 -42.76 -29.88 -77.03
C ALA A 491 -41.73 -30.48 -76.06
N VAL A 492 -41.27 -31.71 -76.31
CA VAL A 492 -40.22 -32.37 -75.49
C VAL A 492 -38.91 -31.59 -75.54
N ARG A 493 -38.57 -30.96 -76.67
CA ARG A 493 -37.39 -30.10 -76.82
C ARG A 493 -37.53 -28.79 -76.05
N THR A 494 -38.72 -28.16 -76.03
CA THR A 494 -38.97 -26.98 -75.19
C THR A 494 -38.93 -27.34 -73.71
N ASP A 495 -39.55 -28.44 -73.30
CA ASP A 495 -39.54 -28.93 -71.92
C ASP A 495 -38.11 -29.22 -71.45
N ARG A 496 -37.31 -29.94 -72.26
CA ARG A 496 -35.89 -30.19 -71.95
C ARG A 496 -35.12 -28.89 -71.73
N ASN A 497 -35.42 -27.84 -72.50
CA ASN A 497 -34.77 -26.54 -72.37
C ASN A 497 -35.27 -25.75 -71.14
N VAL A 498 -36.54 -25.90 -70.76
CA VAL A 498 -37.10 -25.34 -69.50
C VAL A 498 -36.49 -26.06 -68.30
N TYR A 499 -36.52 -27.40 -68.25
CA TYR A 499 -35.89 -28.17 -67.17
C TYR A 499 -34.38 -27.93 -67.08
N SER A 500 -33.68 -27.76 -68.21
CA SER A 500 -32.25 -27.38 -68.20
C SER A 500 -32.02 -25.98 -67.61
N LYS A 501 -32.91 -25.00 -67.86
CA LYS A 501 -32.82 -23.66 -67.24
C LYS A 501 -33.13 -23.72 -65.75
N ASN A 502 -34.19 -24.43 -65.37
CA ASN A 502 -34.60 -24.59 -63.96
C ASN A 502 -33.53 -25.33 -63.15
N LEU A 503 -32.86 -26.33 -63.74
CA LEU A 503 -31.73 -27.03 -63.13
C LEU A 503 -30.55 -26.09 -62.90
N ILE A 504 -30.20 -25.24 -63.87
CA ILE A 504 -29.13 -24.24 -63.72
C ILE A 504 -29.50 -23.23 -62.63
N ALA A 505 -30.72 -22.68 -62.65
CA ALA A 505 -31.18 -21.73 -61.63
C ALA A 505 -31.16 -22.32 -60.22
N ALA A 506 -31.65 -23.56 -60.04
CA ALA A 506 -31.58 -24.26 -58.76
C ALA A 506 -30.13 -24.56 -58.33
N GLN A 507 -29.24 -24.87 -59.28
CA GLN A 507 -27.82 -25.08 -59.01
C GLN A 507 -27.14 -23.77 -58.55
N ASP A 508 -27.46 -22.65 -59.20
CA ASP A 508 -26.96 -21.31 -58.84
C ASP A 508 -27.48 -20.88 -57.46
N GLU A 509 -28.77 -21.05 -57.17
CA GLU A 509 -29.36 -20.86 -55.84
C GLU A 509 -28.66 -21.72 -54.77
N ILE A 510 -28.37 -23.00 -55.08
CA ILE A 510 -27.58 -23.87 -54.20
C ILE A 510 -26.16 -23.32 -53.98
N THR A 511 -25.52 -22.69 -54.98
CA THR A 511 -24.21 -22.03 -54.76
C THR A 511 -24.32 -20.78 -53.91
N GLU A 512 -25.39 -19.98 -54.08
CA GLU A 512 -25.62 -18.78 -53.28
C GLU A 512 -25.95 -19.12 -51.83
N MET A 513 -26.79 -20.13 -51.59
CA MET A 513 -27.08 -20.64 -50.25
C MET A 513 -25.84 -21.25 -49.59
N LYS A 514 -24.95 -21.93 -50.34
CA LYS A 514 -23.63 -22.36 -49.83
C LYS A 514 -22.71 -21.18 -49.50
N ARG A 515 -22.77 -20.06 -50.23
CA ARG A 515 -22.04 -18.82 -49.89
C ARG A 515 -22.61 -18.16 -48.63
N LYS A 516 -23.93 -18.02 -48.53
CA LYS A 516 -24.63 -17.49 -47.35
C LYS A 516 -24.34 -18.33 -46.10
N LEU A 517 -24.37 -19.66 -46.22
CA LEU A 517 -24.04 -20.57 -45.13
C LEU A 517 -22.59 -20.39 -44.66
N LYS A 518 -21.61 -20.29 -45.58
CA LYS A 518 -20.21 -20.00 -45.21
C LYS A 518 -20.04 -18.66 -44.49
N LEU A 519 -20.74 -17.61 -44.93
CA LEU A 519 -20.74 -16.30 -44.26
C LEU A 519 -21.35 -16.39 -42.85
N MET A 520 -22.48 -17.08 -42.71
CA MET A 520 -23.12 -17.32 -41.41
C MET A 520 -22.24 -18.16 -40.48
N THR A 521 -21.55 -19.20 -40.98
CA THR A 521 -20.57 -19.96 -40.20
C THR A 521 -19.44 -19.05 -39.70
N HIS A 522 -18.87 -18.21 -40.58
CA HIS A 522 -17.81 -17.29 -40.16
C HIS A 522 -18.30 -16.25 -39.14
N GLN A 523 -19.53 -15.73 -39.26
CA GLN A 523 -20.14 -14.86 -38.25
C GLN A 523 -20.38 -15.60 -36.92
N ILE A 524 -20.83 -16.86 -36.97
CA ILE A 524 -20.98 -17.70 -35.77
C ILE A 524 -19.64 -17.93 -35.08
N ASP A 525 -18.56 -18.14 -35.83
CA ASP A 525 -17.23 -18.36 -35.28
C ASP A 525 -16.60 -17.06 -34.73
N GLN A 526 -16.77 -15.91 -35.43
CA GLN A 526 -16.44 -14.58 -34.89
C GLN A 526 -17.18 -14.30 -33.57
N LEU A 527 -18.47 -14.63 -33.49
CA LEU A 527 -19.27 -14.44 -32.28
C LEU A 527 -18.83 -15.38 -31.14
N LYS A 528 -18.33 -16.59 -31.43
CA LYS A 528 -17.69 -17.46 -30.42
C LYS A 528 -16.37 -16.86 -29.92
N GLU A 529 -15.53 -16.33 -30.81
CA GLU A 529 -14.29 -15.65 -30.43
C GLU A 529 -14.58 -14.39 -29.58
N GLU A 530 -15.60 -13.61 -29.91
CA GLU A 530 -16.09 -12.51 -29.07
C GLU A 530 -16.61 -12.98 -27.70
N ILE A 531 -17.40 -14.06 -27.65
CA ILE A 531 -17.94 -14.60 -26.39
C ILE A 531 -16.80 -15.11 -25.50
N THR A 532 -15.93 -15.96 -26.02
CA THR A 532 -14.78 -16.50 -25.26
C THR A 532 -13.79 -15.40 -24.84
N GLY A 533 -13.61 -14.37 -25.66
CA GLY A 533 -12.86 -13.16 -25.29
C GLY A 533 -13.51 -12.40 -24.12
N LYS A 534 -14.84 -12.22 -24.16
CA LYS A 534 -15.62 -11.56 -23.10
C LYS A 534 -15.64 -12.38 -21.80
N GLU A 535 -15.76 -13.71 -21.90
CA GLU A 535 -15.63 -14.64 -20.76
C GLU A 535 -14.23 -14.54 -20.13
N ALA A 536 -13.17 -14.51 -20.95
CA ALA A 536 -11.80 -14.34 -20.46
C ALA A 536 -11.57 -12.96 -19.79
N THR A 537 -12.24 -11.89 -20.21
CA THR A 537 -12.24 -10.62 -19.47
C THR A 537 -13.07 -10.69 -18.19
N LEU A 538 -14.24 -11.34 -18.20
CA LEU A 538 -15.10 -11.48 -17.02
C LEU A 538 -14.40 -12.26 -15.90
N VAL A 539 -13.67 -13.33 -16.24
CA VAL A 539 -12.86 -14.10 -15.28
C VAL A 539 -11.73 -13.25 -14.68
N LYS A 540 -11.06 -12.41 -15.49
CA LYS A 540 -10.04 -11.48 -14.99
C LYS A 540 -10.64 -10.44 -14.04
N GLU A 541 -11.75 -9.81 -14.40
CA GLU A 541 -12.46 -8.86 -13.54
C GLU A 541 -12.96 -9.51 -12.25
N HIS A 542 -13.43 -10.76 -12.30
CA HIS A 542 -13.87 -11.49 -11.10
C HIS A 542 -12.70 -11.82 -10.16
N LEU A 543 -11.54 -12.22 -10.69
CA LEU A 543 -10.32 -12.45 -9.90
C LEU A 543 -9.80 -11.14 -9.29
N GLU A 544 -9.83 -10.05 -10.03
CA GLU A 544 -9.43 -8.71 -9.56
C GLU A 544 -10.41 -8.18 -8.49
N PHE A 545 -11.72 -8.39 -8.67
CA PHE A 545 -12.72 -8.09 -7.66
C PHE A 545 -12.45 -8.87 -6.35
N GLN A 546 -12.16 -10.18 -6.42
CA GLN A 546 -11.77 -10.96 -5.25
C GLN A 546 -10.47 -10.48 -4.60
N ARG A 547 -9.51 -9.95 -5.37
CA ARG A 547 -8.27 -9.36 -4.85
C ARG A 547 -8.58 -8.07 -4.08
N VAL A 548 -9.31 -7.15 -4.70
CA VAL A 548 -9.73 -5.88 -4.10
C VAL A 548 -10.62 -6.11 -2.88
N GLU A 549 -11.48 -7.13 -2.87
CA GLU A 549 -12.30 -7.48 -1.71
C GLU A 549 -11.46 -7.98 -0.52
N LYS A 550 -10.45 -8.82 -0.76
CA LYS A 550 -9.50 -9.26 0.29
C LYS A 550 -8.65 -8.09 0.81
N GLU A 551 -8.21 -7.18 -0.06
CA GLU A 551 -7.49 -5.96 0.33
C GLU A 551 -8.37 -5.02 1.17
N LYS A 552 -9.65 -4.86 0.79
CA LYS A 552 -10.70 -4.14 1.54
C LYS A 552 -10.97 -4.75 2.92
N GLU A 553 -10.95 -6.08 3.07
CA GLU A 553 -11.08 -6.73 4.39
C GLU A 553 -9.82 -6.60 5.25
N ALA A 554 -8.63 -6.73 4.66
CA ALA A 554 -7.36 -6.47 5.36
C ALA A 554 -7.29 -5.03 5.88
N LEU A 555 -7.61 -4.04 5.03
CA LEU A 555 -7.64 -2.62 5.40
C LEU A 555 -8.71 -2.32 6.47
N LYS A 556 -9.86 -3.01 6.47
CA LYS A 556 -10.83 -2.92 7.58
C LYS A 556 -10.26 -3.44 8.90
N ALA A 557 -9.58 -4.59 8.88
CA ALA A 557 -8.98 -5.18 10.07
C ALA A 557 -7.85 -4.30 10.64
N GLU A 558 -7.01 -3.72 9.76
CA GLU A 558 -6.00 -2.74 10.15
C GLU A 558 -6.62 -1.46 10.69
N LEU A 559 -7.65 -0.90 10.04
CA LEU A 559 -8.38 0.28 10.53
C LEU A 559 -8.98 0.03 11.93
N GLN A 560 -9.57 -1.15 12.17
CA GLN A 560 -10.13 -1.51 13.48
C GLN A 560 -9.03 -1.65 14.55
N LYS A 561 -7.89 -2.26 14.20
CA LYS A 561 -6.72 -2.37 15.07
C LYS A 561 -6.10 -1.00 15.41
N MET A 562 -5.98 -0.09 14.43
CA MET A 562 -5.50 1.26 14.65
C MET A 562 -6.48 2.08 15.51
N ARG A 563 -7.80 1.88 15.35
CA ARG A 563 -8.82 2.48 16.25
C ARG A 563 -8.68 1.96 17.68
N GLN A 564 -8.50 0.66 17.89
CA GLN A 564 -8.28 0.11 19.22
C GLN A 564 -7.03 0.71 19.87
N GLN A 565 -5.91 0.79 19.13
CA GLN A 565 -4.69 1.43 19.62
C GLN A 565 -4.88 2.94 19.94
N ALA A 566 -5.69 3.66 19.17
CA ALA A 566 -6.05 5.05 19.45
C ALA A 566 -6.93 5.20 20.71
N GLU A 567 -7.85 4.26 20.96
CA GLU A 567 -8.61 4.23 22.22
C GLU A 567 -7.74 3.88 23.43
N ASP A 568 -6.88 2.87 23.30
CA ASP A 568 -6.01 2.41 24.40
C ASP A 568 -4.97 3.49 24.78
N THR A 569 -4.36 4.15 23.78
CA THR A 569 -3.47 5.29 24.03
C THR A 569 -4.20 6.50 24.58
N LYS A 570 -5.44 6.78 24.14
CA LYS A 570 -6.27 7.83 24.75
C LYS A 570 -6.56 7.51 26.23
N ARG A 571 -6.97 6.28 26.56
CA ARG A 571 -7.21 5.85 27.96
C ARG A 571 -5.94 5.98 28.81
N PHE A 572 -4.77 5.69 28.25
CA PHE A 572 -3.48 5.91 28.91
C PHE A 572 -3.23 7.41 29.18
N ILE A 573 -3.47 8.29 28.20
CA ILE A 573 -3.34 9.75 28.35
C ILE A 573 -4.33 10.30 29.40
N ASP A 574 -5.60 9.88 29.36
CA ASP A 574 -6.63 10.29 30.31
C ASP A 574 -6.26 9.86 31.75
N ASN A 575 -5.67 8.67 31.92
CA ASN A 575 -5.12 8.21 33.20
C ASN A 575 -3.91 9.03 33.65
N GLN A 576 -2.93 9.27 32.79
CA GLN A 576 -1.74 10.08 33.11
C GLN A 576 -2.12 11.52 33.49
N ALA A 577 -3.08 12.14 32.79
CA ALA A 577 -3.62 13.46 33.15
C ALA A 577 -4.36 13.46 34.51
N MET A 578 -4.89 12.30 34.95
CA MET A 578 -5.45 12.16 36.29
C MET A 578 -4.36 12.02 37.36
N GLU A 579 -3.24 11.33 37.06
CA GLU A 579 -2.08 11.25 37.95
C GLU A 579 -1.36 12.59 38.08
N GLU A 580 -1.16 13.31 36.99
CA GLU A 580 -0.63 14.68 36.97
C GLU A 580 -1.44 15.60 37.90
N ARG A 581 -2.78 15.58 37.80
CA ARG A 581 -3.66 16.36 38.70
C ARG A 581 -3.54 15.98 40.17
N LYS A 582 -3.32 14.69 40.48
CA LYS A 582 -3.05 14.24 41.86
C LYS A 582 -1.70 14.75 42.36
N LEU A 583 -0.66 14.66 41.53
CA LEU A 583 0.69 15.12 41.88
C LEU A 583 0.74 16.65 42.05
N LEU A 584 0.12 17.41 41.16
CA LEU A 584 -0.01 18.87 41.27
C LEU A 584 -0.75 19.28 42.56
N ARG A 585 -1.80 18.54 42.95
CA ARG A 585 -2.47 18.74 44.23
C ARG A 585 -1.54 18.46 45.42
N ASN A 586 -0.85 17.32 45.41
CA ASN A 586 0.08 16.95 46.48
C ASN A 586 1.22 17.99 46.63
N ILE A 587 1.71 18.55 45.51
CA ILE A 587 2.68 19.65 45.50
C ILE A 587 2.08 20.91 46.14
N ALA A 588 0.86 21.31 45.76
CA ALA A 588 0.21 22.49 46.33
C ALA A 588 -0.08 22.34 47.84
N ASP A 589 -0.53 21.16 48.27
CA ASP A 589 -0.76 20.84 49.69
C ASP A 589 0.59 20.86 50.48
N ALA A 590 1.68 20.35 49.89
CA ALA A 590 3.02 20.39 50.50
C ALA A 590 3.67 21.80 50.51
N ASP A 591 3.48 22.60 49.47
CA ASP A 591 3.90 24.01 49.42
C ASP A 591 3.16 24.85 50.48
N ALA A 592 1.86 24.61 50.66
CA ALA A 592 1.05 25.25 51.69
C ALA A 592 1.53 24.89 53.11
N GLU A 593 1.87 23.62 53.34
CA GLU A 593 2.39 23.15 54.63
C GLU A 593 3.81 23.69 54.91
N ARG A 594 4.71 23.71 53.93
CA ARG A 594 6.02 24.39 54.04
C ARG A 594 5.86 25.87 54.40
N MET A 595 4.83 26.54 53.86
CA MET A 595 4.54 27.95 54.17
C MET A 595 3.92 28.17 55.56
N ARG A 596 3.31 27.15 56.18
CA ARG A 596 2.92 27.18 57.60
C ARG A 596 4.14 27.01 58.50
N GLN A 597 4.93 25.97 58.26
CA GLN A 597 6.14 25.66 59.02
C GLN A 597 7.15 26.82 58.99
N LYS A 598 7.30 27.52 57.85
CA LYS A 598 8.11 28.74 57.76
C LYS A 598 7.61 29.86 58.68
N LYS A 599 6.29 30.09 58.75
CA LYS A 599 5.70 31.10 59.64
C LYS A 599 5.82 30.73 61.11
N GLU A 600 5.80 29.44 61.44
CA GLU A 600 6.03 28.96 62.80
C GLU A 600 7.50 29.11 63.21
N LEU A 601 8.44 28.80 62.31
CA LEU A 601 9.86 29.10 62.52
C LEU A 601 10.11 30.61 62.68
N GLU A 602 9.46 31.46 61.89
CA GLU A 602 9.54 32.93 62.01
C GLU A 602 9.02 33.42 63.38
N LYS A 603 7.94 32.83 63.92
CA LYS A 603 7.48 33.09 65.29
C LYS A 603 8.51 32.66 66.33
N VAL A 604 8.99 31.42 66.28
CA VAL A 604 9.96 30.88 67.24
C VAL A 604 11.27 31.68 67.24
N VAL A 605 11.71 32.16 66.07
CA VAL A 605 12.84 33.10 65.95
C VAL A 605 12.52 34.43 66.64
N SER A 606 11.34 35.02 66.42
CA SER A 606 10.95 36.27 67.10
C SER A 606 10.84 36.12 68.63
N GLU A 607 10.32 34.99 69.11
CA GLU A 607 10.23 34.66 70.54
C GLU A 607 11.62 34.47 71.15
N ARG A 608 12.51 33.74 70.47
CA ARG A 608 13.93 33.60 70.84
C ARG A 608 14.62 34.97 70.94
N ASP A 609 14.38 35.86 70.00
CA ASP A 609 15.07 37.16 69.94
C ASP A 609 14.53 38.15 70.99
N ILE A 610 13.23 38.08 71.32
CA ILE A 610 12.65 38.77 72.48
C ILE A 610 13.24 38.22 73.79
N LEU A 611 13.30 36.89 73.96
CA LEU A 611 13.87 36.25 75.14
C LEU A 611 15.38 36.53 75.30
N GLY A 612 16.14 36.54 74.20
CA GLY A 612 17.54 36.95 74.18
C GLY A 612 17.72 38.41 74.60
N THR A 613 16.86 39.31 74.09
CA THR A 613 16.85 40.72 74.50
C THR A 613 16.52 40.88 75.99
N HIS A 614 15.60 40.07 76.52
CA HIS A 614 15.28 40.05 77.95
C HIS A 614 16.43 39.49 78.80
N LEU A 615 17.12 38.45 78.33
CA LEU A 615 18.27 37.85 79.01
C LEU A 615 19.45 38.82 79.10
N VAL A 616 19.75 39.56 78.02
CA VAL A 616 20.77 40.62 78.01
C VAL A 616 20.43 41.69 79.05
N ARG A 617 19.21 42.23 79.05
CA ARG A 617 18.77 43.23 80.04
C ARG A 617 18.89 42.72 81.48
N ARG A 618 18.55 41.46 81.76
CA ARG A 618 18.71 40.88 83.10
C ARG A 618 20.19 40.68 83.48
N ASN A 619 21.06 40.36 82.52
CA ASN A 619 22.50 40.31 82.77
C ASN A 619 23.09 41.69 83.05
N ASP A 620 22.64 42.73 82.35
CA ASP A 620 23.02 44.12 82.60
C ASP A 620 22.56 44.60 84.00
N GLU A 621 21.31 44.30 84.37
CA GLU A 621 20.78 44.54 85.72
C GLU A 621 21.60 43.81 86.80
N LEU A 622 21.95 42.53 86.58
CA LEU A 622 22.79 41.76 87.50
C LEU A 622 24.20 42.36 87.62
N ALA A 623 24.83 42.79 86.53
CA ALA A 623 26.13 43.45 86.55
C ALA A 623 26.09 44.76 87.35
N LEU A 624 25.05 45.58 87.15
CA LEU A 624 24.82 46.80 87.92
C LEU A 624 24.60 46.51 89.42
N LEU A 625 23.91 45.42 89.76
CA LEU A 625 23.73 44.99 91.15
C LEU A 625 25.05 44.49 91.77
N TYR A 626 25.88 43.75 91.04
CA TYR A 626 27.20 43.31 91.53
C TYR A 626 28.14 44.49 91.80
N GLU A 627 28.23 45.47 90.89
CA GLU A 627 29.02 46.68 91.14
C GLU A 627 28.44 47.52 92.30
N LYS A 628 27.10 47.58 92.44
CA LYS A 628 26.47 48.24 93.60
C LYS A 628 26.83 47.57 94.92
N ILE A 629 26.80 46.24 94.99
CA ILE A 629 27.20 45.45 96.18
C ILE A 629 28.69 45.71 96.50
N LYS A 630 29.55 45.65 95.49
CA LYS A 630 31.00 45.90 95.58
C LYS A 630 31.32 47.32 96.08
N ILE A 631 30.59 48.33 95.62
CA ILE A 631 30.67 49.71 96.10
C ILE A 631 30.20 49.79 97.57
N GLN A 632 29.04 49.20 97.90
CA GLN A 632 28.52 49.19 99.27
C GLN A 632 29.48 48.49 100.25
N GLN A 633 30.09 47.37 99.86
CA GLN A 633 31.07 46.66 100.67
C GLN A 633 32.38 47.46 100.81
N SER A 634 32.84 48.18 99.77
CA SER A 634 33.97 49.11 99.89
C SER A 634 33.68 50.26 100.86
N ILE A 635 32.45 50.78 100.88
CA ILE A 635 32.01 51.81 101.83
C ILE A 635 31.93 51.23 103.25
N LEU A 636 31.38 50.03 103.42
CA LEU A 636 31.24 49.37 104.72
C LEU A 636 32.62 49.08 105.34
N ASN A 637 33.56 48.52 104.58
CA ASN A 637 34.93 48.26 105.04
C ASN A 637 35.66 49.56 105.45
N LYS A 638 35.41 50.68 104.74
CA LYS A 638 35.95 52.01 105.12
C LYS A 638 35.31 52.53 106.41
N GLY A 639 34.00 52.36 106.57
CA GLY A 639 33.27 52.73 107.78
C GLY A 639 33.71 51.92 109.00
N GLU A 640 33.91 50.61 108.83
CA GLU A 640 34.45 49.71 109.85
C GLU A 640 35.88 50.11 110.26
N LEU A 641 36.77 50.40 109.30
CA LEU A 641 38.13 50.89 109.59
C LEU A 641 38.10 52.21 110.39
N GLN A 642 37.25 53.16 110.00
CA GLN A 642 37.07 54.42 110.73
C GLN A 642 36.48 54.20 112.13
N TYR A 643 35.51 53.30 112.28
CA TYR A 643 34.92 52.95 113.57
C TYR A 643 35.95 52.30 114.51
N ASN A 644 36.77 51.37 114.00
CA ASN A 644 37.84 50.74 114.75
C ASN A 644 38.94 51.74 115.16
N GLN A 645 39.26 52.72 114.31
CA GLN A 645 40.11 53.86 114.68
C GLN A 645 39.51 54.66 115.85
N ARG A 646 38.20 54.96 115.82
CA ARG A 646 37.53 55.64 116.94
C ARG A 646 37.44 54.80 118.22
N LEU A 647 37.35 53.48 118.13
CA LEU A 647 37.44 52.61 119.30
C LEU A 647 38.83 52.67 119.96
N GLU A 648 39.91 52.71 119.16
CA GLU A 648 41.27 52.85 119.69
C GLU A 648 41.53 54.29 120.21
N ASP A 649 41.03 55.34 119.55
CA ASP A 649 41.02 56.72 120.11
C ASP A 649 40.39 56.73 121.52
N ILE A 650 39.19 56.12 121.64
CA ILE A 650 38.46 56.01 122.91
C ILE A 650 39.23 55.18 123.94
N ARG A 651 39.97 54.14 123.52
CA ARG A 651 40.81 53.31 124.39
C ARG A 651 42.02 54.08 124.90
N LEU A 652 42.70 54.83 124.04
CA LEU A 652 43.82 55.71 124.38
C LEU A 652 43.36 56.80 125.36
N LEU A 653 42.24 57.48 125.07
CA LEU A 653 41.63 58.46 125.99
C LEU A 653 41.24 57.83 127.33
N LYS A 654 40.73 56.59 127.36
CA LYS A 654 40.46 55.84 128.61
C LYS A 654 41.74 55.48 129.37
N MET A 655 42.87 55.25 128.69
CA MET A 655 44.18 55.09 129.35
C MET A 655 44.71 56.43 129.88
N GLU A 656 44.57 57.52 129.13
CA GLU A 656 45.00 58.85 129.56
C GLU A 656 44.21 59.31 130.80
N ILE A 657 42.88 59.09 130.81
CA ILE A 657 42.04 59.31 132.00
C ILE A 657 42.53 58.47 133.20
N LYS A 658 42.88 57.19 133.01
CA LYS A 658 43.44 56.36 134.08
C LYS A 658 44.81 56.88 134.56
N ASN A 659 45.66 57.37 133.67
CA ASN A 659 46.96 57.95 133.99
C ASN A 659 46.81 59.28 134.75
N LEU A 660 45.89 60.16 134.33
CA LEU A 660 45.55 61.40 135.03
C LEU A 660 44.92 61.12 136.41
N GLN A 661 44.05 60.10 136.53
CA GLN A 661 43.53 59.65 137.82
C GLN A 661 44.63 59.10 138.74
N ARG A 662 45.61 58.34 138.20
CA ARG A 662 46.80 57.89 138.95
C ARG A 662 47.66 59.08 139.40
N LYS A 663 47.98 60.02 138.51
CA LYS A 663 48.68 61.28 138.83
C LYS A 663 47.96 62.04 139.95
N LYS A 664 46.63 62.23 139.84
CA LYS A 664 45.81 62.87 140.89
C LYS A 664 45.84 62.10 142.23
N ARG A 665 45.73 60.77 142.23
CA ARG A 665 45.83 59.96 143.46
C ARG A 665 47.21 60.10 144.13
N ASN A 666 48.29 60.12 143.35
CA ASN A 666 49.64 60.31 143.88
C ASN A 666 49.85 61.74 144.42
N LEU A 667 49.35 62.77 143.72
CA LEU A 667 49.36 64.14 144.22
C LEU A 667 48.54 64.29 145.52
N ASN A 668 47.36 63.67 145.61
CA ASN A 668 46.58 63.64 146.84
C ASN A 668 47.33 62.95 148.01
N LYS A 669 48.10 61.89 147.74
CA LYS A 669 48.98 61.28 148.77
C LYS A 669 50.11 62.22 149.18
N ASN A 670 50.71 62.95 148.24
CA ASN A 670 51.73 63.95 148.57
C ASN A 670 51.13 65.10 149.42
N VAL A 671 49.85 65.44 149.21
CA VAL A 671 49.12 66.42 150.04
C VAL A 671 48.81 65.88 151.44
N SER A 672 48.41 64.60 151.61
CA SER A 672 48.26 64.03 152.96
C SER A 672 49.59 63.97 153.70
N ASN A 673 50.67 63.56 153.02
CA ASN A 673 52.02 63.60 153.59
C ASN A 673 52.45 65.02 153.97
N MET A 674 51.95 66.06 153.28
CA MET A 674 52.23 67.46 153.62
C MET A 674 51.58 67.89 154.95
N GLU A 675 50.51 67.24 155.42
CA GLU A 675 50.03 67.45 156.79
C GLU A 675 50.96 66.81 157.82
N ASP A 676 51.42 65.59 157.59
CA ASP A 676 52.36 64.92 158.49
C ASP A 676 53.70 65.68 158.55
N LEU A 677 54.23 66.11 157.41
CA LEU A 677 55.38 67.02 157.31
C LEU A 677 55.11 68.40 157.95
N ARG A 678 53.87 68.90 157.99
CA ARG A 678 53.53 70.10 158.78
C ARG A 678 53.50 69.80 160.28
N ARG A 679 53.02 68.63 160.72
CA ARG A 679 53.05 68.24 162.14
C ARG A 679 54.48 68.00 162.61
N GLU A 680 55.33 67.37 161.79
CA GLU A 680 56.77 67.28 162.04
C GLU A 680 57.44 68.66 161.99
N LEU A 681 57.13 69.52 161.01
CA LEU A 681 57.68 70.88 160.99
C LEU A 681 57.24 71.71 162.21
N HIS A 682 56.03 71.52 162.75
CA HIS A 682 55.57 72.12 164.01
C HIS A 682 56.10 71.40 165.27
N HIS A 683 56.55 70.16 165.16
CA HIS A 683 57.28 69.47 166.23
C HIS A 683 58.73 69.95 166.26
N ILE A 684 59.43 69.88 165.13
CA ILE A 684 60.77 70.43 164.89
C ILE A 684 60.80 71.93 165.16
N GLN A 685 59.77 72.74 164.89
CA GLN A 685 59.73 74.14 165.31
C GLN A 685 59.62 74.30 166.84
N ARG A 686 58.98 73.37 167.56
CA ARG A 686 58.93 73.38 169.03
C ARG A 686 60.22 72.86 169.65
N GLU A 687 60.80 71.78 169.10
CA GLU A 687 62.14 71.32 169.46
C GLU A 687 63.19 72.39 169.14
N LEU A 688 63.11 73.06 167.99
CA LEU A 688 63.96 74.20 167.61
C LEU A 688 63.67 75.45 168.46
N LEU A 689 62.49 75.62 169.05
CA LEU A 689 62.25 76.71 170.01
C LEU A 689 62.80 76.36 171.40
N LYS A 690 62.71 75.09 171.85
CA LYS A 690 63.43 74.61 173.04
C LYS A 690 64.94 74.75 172.84
N GLU A 691 65.44 74.24 171.74
CA GLU A 691 66.87 74.25 171.39
C GLU A 691 67.34 75.65 170.94
N ARG A 692 66.47 76.60 170.59
CA ARG A 692 66.83 78.05 170.51
C ARG A 692 66.67 78.80 171.83
N ALA A 693 66.01 78.23 172.84
CA ALA A 693 66.15 78.71 174.21
C ALA A 693 67.42 78.13 174.88
N ARG A 694 67.76 76.88 174.55
CA ARG A 694 68.98 76.18 174.98
C ARG A 694 70.23 76.73 174.30
N CYS A 695 70.24 76.81 172.97
CA CYS A 695 71.21 77.60 172.22
C CYS A 695 71.04 79.10 172.48
N GLY A 696 69.87 79.60 172.88
CA GLY A 696 69.76 80.98 173.39
C GLY A 696 70.65 81.22 174.62
N ALA A 697 70.79 80.22 175.49
CA ALA A 697 71.73 80.23 176.61
C ALA A 697 73.17 79.84 176.20
N MET A 698 73.36 78.88 175.28
CA MET A 698 74.68 78.36 174.89
C MET A 698 75.37 79.15 173.76
N GLU A 699 74.66 79.89 172.92
CA GLU A 699 75.17 80.86 171.94
C GLU A 699 75.40 82.24 172.60
N GLN A 700 74.89 82.45 173.83
CA GLN A 700 75.44 83.48 174.74
C GLN A 700 76.79 83.04 175.36
N GLU A 701 77.09 81.73 175.43
CA GLU A 701 78.42 81.23 175.82
C GLU A 701 79.38 81.03 174.62
N LEU A 702 78.86 80.82 173.40
CA LEU A 702 79.63 80.45 172.20
C LEU A 702 79.32 81.34 170.99
N GLU A 703 79.98 82.50 170.96
CA GLU A 703 79.93 83.48 169.89
C GLU A 703 80.80 83.05 168.67
N ASN A 704 80.21 82.92 167.46
CA ASN A 704 80.81 82.71 166.10
C ASN A 704 81.01 81.24 165.56
N PRO A 705 81.13 80.97 164.21
CA PRO A 705 80.28 81.40 163.06
C PRO A 705 80.16 80.46 161.76
N LYS A 706 79.16 80.69 160.85
CA LYS A 706 79.16 80.63 159.31
C LYS A 706 79.13 79.34 158.38
N ASN A 707 78.09 79.25 157.47
CA ASN A 707 78.09 79.18 155.94
C ASN A 707 78.21 77.93 154.92
N VAL A 708 77.25 77.77 153.93
CA VAL A 708 77.35 77.72 152.37
C VAL A 708 77.45 76.46 151.36
N HIS A 709 76.78 76.51 150.14
CA HIS A 709 76.93 75.85 148.71
C HIS A 709 76.54 74.34 148.31
N ARG A 710 76.51 73.73 147.03
CA ARG A 710 76.97 73.97 145.57
C ARG A 710 76.16 73.33 144.31
N TRP A 711 76.76 72.67 143.23
CA TRP A 711 76.27 72.42 141.77
C TRP A 711 76.77 71.06 141.04
N ARG A 712 76.77 70.59 139.72
CA ARG A 712 76.45 70.96 138.24
C ARG A 712 76.61 69.79 137.11
N GLN A 713 75.81 69.71 135.99
CA GLN A 713 75.95 69.11 134.55
C GLN A 713 76.08 67.56 134.17
N LEU A 714 76.21 66.97 132.92
CA LEU A 714 76.73 67.28 131.49
C LEU A 714 76.17 66.36 130.27
N GLU A 715 76.74 66.36 129.00
CA GLU A 715 76.23 65.83 127.64
C GLU A 715 77.37 65.28 126.62
N ALA A 716 77.34 64.79 125.31
CA ALA A 716 76.53 64.01 124.26
C ALA A 716 77.32 63.68 122.87
N SER A 717 76.93 62.78 121.88
CA SER A 717 77.63 62.46 120.51
C SER A 717 76.95 61.48 119.41
N ASP A 718 77.42 61.36 118.11
CA ASP A 718 76.93 60.49 116.91
C ASP A 718 77.93 60.36 115.63
N PRO A 719 77.77 59.51 114.52
CA PRO A 719 78.71 59.36 113.34
C PRO A 719 78.21 59.61 111.83
N SER A 720 78.95 59.16 110.76
CA SER A 720 79.06 59.84 109.40
C SER A 720 78.54 59.17 108.07
N THR A 721 78.76 59.81 106.88
CA THR A 721 77.92 59.71 105.64
C THR A 721 78.52 59.16 104.31
N PHE A 722 79.83 58.94 104.14
CA PHE A 722 80.47 58.76 102.81
C PHE A 722 79.98 57.56 101.97
N GLU A 723 79.59 56.45 102.61
CA GLU A 723 79.39 55.15 101.95
C GLU A 723 78.19 55.09 100.97
N LEU A 724 77.16 55.92 101.16
CA LEU A 724 75.95 55.90 100.31
C LEU A 724 76.26 56.28 98.85
N ILE A 725 77.23 57.17 98.62
CA ILE A 725 77.42 57.83 97.33
C ILE A 725 77.95 56.85 96.27
N GLN A 726 78.89 55.96 96.62
CA GLN A 726 79.44 54.99 95.66
C GLN A 726 78.38 54.01 95.12
N LYS A 727 77.34 53.72 95.91
CA LYS A 727 76.31 52.72 95.58
C LYS A 727 75.33 53.20 94.50
N ILE A 728 75.24 54.51 94.26
CA ILE A 728 74.36 55.13 93.25
C ILE A 728 74.94 55.01 91.83
N HIS A 729 76.24 55.30 91.67
CA HIS A 729 76.93 55.34 90.36
C HIS A 729 77.16 53.97 89.68
N SER A 730 76.90 52.85 90.37
CA SER A 730 76.93 51.51 89.79
C SER A 730 75.58 51.10 89.20
N LEU A 731 74.48 51.44 89.88
CA LEU A 731 73.11 51.12 89.46
C LEU A 731 72.71 51.88 88.18
N GLN A 732 73.02 53.18 88.08
CA GLN A 732 72.68 54.00 86.92
C GLN A 732 73.26 53.47 85.60
N ARG A 733 74.51 52.98 85.60
CA ARG A 733 75.14 52.39 84.40
C ARG A 733 74.46 51.10 83.95
N ARG A 734 73.96 50.29 84.89
CA ARG A 734 73.28 49.02 84.60
C ARG A 734 71.88 49.23 84.01
N LEU A 735 71.22 50.32 84.38
CA LEU A 735 69.91 50.72 83.85
C LEU A 735 69.99 51.10 82.36
N ILE A 736 70.95 51.97 82.00
CA ILE A 736 71.13 52.50 80.63
C ILE A 736 71.33 51.38 79.60
N THR A 737 72.10 50.34 79.92
CA THR A 737 72.30 49.19 79.01
C THR A 737 71.00 48.43 78.74
N LYS A 738 70.18 48.19 79.76
CA LYS A 738 68.90 47.49 79.58
C LYS A 738 67.84 48.31 78.86
N SER A 739 67.88 49.64 78.96
CA SER A 739 67.00 50.51 78.15
C SER A 739 67.26 50.38 76.64
N LYS A 740 68.50 50.12 76.20
CA LYS A 740 68.81 49.94 74.77
C LYS A 740 68.28 48.63 74.19
N GLU A 741 68.45 47.51 74.91
CA GLU A 741 67.96 46.19 74.47
C GLU A 741 66.44 46.14 74.23
N VAL A 742 65.66 46.99 74.91
CA VAL A 742 64.20 47.07 74.74
C VAL A 742 63.86 47.75 73.42
N VAL A 743 64.45 48.91 73.14
CA VAL A 743 64.20 49.69 71.91
C VAL A 743 64.58 48.91 70.64
N GLU A 744 65.69 48.17 70.67
CA GLU A 744 66.11 47.31 69.55
C GLU A 744 65.09 46.18 69.27
N LYS A 745 64.43 45.65 70.30
CA LYS A 745 63.41 44.60 70.16
C LYS A 745 62.05 45.15 69.72
N GLU A 746 61.67 46.34 70.19
CA GLU A 746 60.44 47.02 69.76
C GLU A 746 60.50 47.37 68.27
N LEU A 747 61.65 47.84 67.77
CA LEU A 747 61.86 48.15 66.35
C LEU A 747 61.68 46.90 65.47
N LEU A 748 62.31 45.79 65.84
CA LEU A 748 62.24 44.52 65.11
C LEU A 748 60.81 43.94 65.06
N LEU A 749 60.00 44.24 66.07
CA LEU A 749 58.61 43.77 66.17
C LEU A 749 57.70 44.54 65.19
N GLN A 750 57.86 45.87 65.09
CA GLN A 750 57.13 46.70 64.11
C GLN A 750 57.40 46.31 62.65
N GLU A 751 58.64 45.89 62.33
CA GLU A 751 58.97 45.40 60.98
C GLU A 751 58.21 44.10 60.63
N LYS A 752 58.06 43.19 61.60
CA LYS A 752 57.31 41.94 61.39
C LYS A 752 55.81 42.15 61.30
N GLU A 753 55.26 43.11 62.06
CA GLU A 753 53.84 43.47 61.97
C GLU A 753 53.48 44.05 60.60
N LYS A 754 54.31 44.94 60.02
CA LYS A 754 54.11 45.44 58.65
C LYS A 754 54.09 44.31 57.61
N LEU A 755 55.11 43.45 57.63
CA LEU A 755 55.22 42.29 56.72
C LEU A 755 54.00 41.36 56.82
N TYR A 756 53.47 41.14 58.02
CA TYR A 756 52.26 40.34 58.24
C TYR A 756 51.01 41.00 57.66
N VAL A 757 50.85 42.32 57.84
CA VAL A 757 49.72 43.09 57.29
C VAL A 757 49.76 43.14 55.76
N GLU A 758 50.95 43.26 55.16
CA GLU A 758 51.15 43.24 53.71
C GLU A 758 50.83 41.88 53.09
N LEU A 759 51.31 40.77 53.68
CA LEU A 759 50.92 39.41 53.26
C LEU A 759 49.40 39.19 53.33
N LYS A 760 48.76 39.70 54.40
CA LYS A 760 47.32 39.56 54.61
C LYS A 760 46.51 40.31 53.54
N HIS A 761 46.96 41.48 53.09
CA HIS A 761 46.35 42.21 51.98
C HIS A 761 46.56 41.55 50.62
N MET A 762 47.70 40.88 50.40
CA MET A 762 47.96 40.12 49.18
C MET A 762 47.07 38.86 49.10
N LEU A 763 46.96 38.10 50.19
CA LEU A 763 46.10 36.91 50.25
C LEU A 763 44.61 37.27 50.07
N ALA A 764 44.16 38.40 50.63
CA ALA A 764 42.78 38.88 50.47
C ALA A 764 42.42 39.34 49.03
N ARG A 765 43.38 39.40 48.11
CA ARG A 765 43.17 39.76 46.69
C ARG A 765 43.17 38.56 45.73
N LEU A 766 43.52 37.36 46.20
CA LEU A 766 43.46 36.16 45.39
C LEU A 766 42.06 35.54 45.48
N PRO A 767 41.39 35.23 44.35
CA PRO A 767 40.12 34.49 44.40
C PRO A 767 40.37 33.08 44.95
N GLY A 768 39.59 32.67 45.95
CA GLY A 768 39.71 31.35 46.57
C GLY A 768 39.37 30.20 45.60
N PRO A 769 39.74 28.94 45.95
CA PRO A 769 39.54 27.79 45.08
C PRO A 769 38.07 27.60 44.65
N GLU A 770 37.10 27.87 45.54
CA GLU A 770 35.67 27.84 45.23
C GLU A 770 35.29 28.78 44.07
N ALA A 771 35.93 29.96 43.97
CA ALA A 771 35.67 30.91 42.89
C ALA A 771 36.24 30.41 41.55
N ALA A 772 37.36 29.67 41.57
CA ALA A 772 37.91 29.03 40.39
C ALA A 772 37.02 27.86 39.91
N GLU A 773 36.52 27.03 40.83
CA GLU A 773 35.56 25.96 40.52
C GLU A 773 34.23 26.52 39.99
N GLN A 774 33.66 27.53 40.64
CA GLN A 774 32.45 28.19 40.16
C GLN A 774 32.65 28.76 38.74
N LEU A 775 33.79 29.41 38.47
CA LEU A 775 34.10 29.96 37.16
C LEU A 775 34.27 28.87 36.09
N SER A 776 34.85 27.71 36.45
CA SER A 776 34.88 26.51 35.59
C SER A 776 33.46 25.99 35.27
N ILE A 777 32.61 25.85 36.30
CA ILE A 777 31.21 25.41 36.16
C ILE A 777 30.40 26.39 35.28
N TYR A 778 30.61 27.71 35.44
CA TYR A 778 29.98 28.71 34.58
C TYR A 778 30.49 28.67 33.13
N GLN A 779 31.80 28.45 32.90
CA GLN A 779 32.33 28.23 31.55
C GLN A 779 31.73 26.98 30.89
N GLN A 780 31.57 25.87 31.62
CA GLN A 780 30.94 24.66 31.10
C GLN A 780 29.47 24.92 30.74
N LYS A 781 28.67 25.49 31.65
CA LYS A 781 27.27 25.86 31.40
C LYS A 781 27.12 26.81 30.22
N LEU A 782 28.05 27.76 30.04
CA LEU A 782 28.07 28.67 28.89
C LEU A 782 28.35 27.93 27.58
N ARG A 783 29.29 26.97 27.55
CA ARG A 783 29.56 26.11 26.38
C ARG A 783 28.35 25.25 26.02
N GLU A 784 27.66 24.69 27.01
CA GLU A 784 26.44 23.88 26.82
C GLU A 784 25.28 24.72 26.28
N LYS A 785 25.01 25.90 26.86
CA LYS A 785 24.01 26.84 26.32
C LYS A 785 24.36 27.35 24.93
N THR A 786 25.65 27.51 24.61
CA THR A 786 26.11 27.87 23.26
C THR A 786 25.87 26.74 22.25
N LYS A 787 26.04 25.46 22.64
CA LYS A 787 25.64 24.32 21.80
C LYS A 787 24.12 24.30 21.57
N LEU A 788 23.33 24.50 22.62
CA LEU A 788 21.86 24.54 22.53
C LEU A 788 21.38 25.66 21.60
N LEU A 789 21.96 26.85 21.70
CA LEU A 789 21.67 27.98 20.81
C LEU A 789 21.99 27.67 19.34
N LYS A 790 23.08 26.93 19.06
CA LYS A 790 23.41 26.49 17.69
C LYS A 790 22.38 25.48 17.14
N ALA A 791 21.90 24.55 17.96
CA ALA A 791 20.84 23.62 17.57
C ALA A 791 19.52 24.36 17.26
N LEU A 792 19.05 25.19 18.19
CA LEU A 792 17.88 26.05 18.01
C LEU A 792 17.99 26.98 16.78
N THR A 793 19.19 27.48 16.48
CA THR A 793 19.41 28.31 15.28
C THR A 793 19.30 27.48 13.99
N ALA A 794 19.75 26.23 14.00
CA ALA A 794 19.60 25.31 12.87
C ALA A 794 18.13 24.91 12.66
N GLU A 795 17.40 24.59 13.74
CA GLU A 795 15.95 24.32 13.72
C GLU A 795 15.17 25.53 13.18
N LEU A 796 15.45 26.74 13.67
CA LEU A 796 14.78 27.96 13.21
C LEU A 796 15.08 28.26 11.73
N ASN A 797 16.29 27.95 11.26
CA ASN A 797 16.62 28.06 9.83
C ASN A 797 15.92 26.97 8.98
N MET A 798 15.76 25.75 9.48
CA MET A 798 14.96 24.70 8.82
C MET A 798 13.49 25.14 8.71
N TYR A 799 12.89 25.63 9.78
CA TYR A 799 11.51 26.14 9.76
C TYR A 799 11.34 27.34 8.83
N ARG A 800 12.33 28.25 8.75
CA ARG A 800 12.34 29.34 7.75
C ARG A 800 12.37 28.82 6.31
N SER A 801 13.13 27.75 6.05
CA SER A 801 13.16 27.10 4.73
C SER A 801 11.80 26.49 4.38
N GLN A 802 11.17 25.76 5.31
CA GLN A 802 9.84 25.17 5.13
C GLN A 802 8.75 26.24 4.91
N VAL A 803 8.80 27.34 5.65
CA VAL A 803 7.88 28.48 5.45
C VAL A 803 8.07 29.13 4.08
N GLN A 804 9.31 29.23 3.57
CA GLN A 804 9.55 29.74 2.22
C GLN A 804 9.12 28.75 1.13
N GLU A 805 9.29 27.45 1.35
CA GLU A 805 8.81 26.40 0.44
C GLU A 805 7.27 26.39 0.35
N HIS A 806 6.57 26.40 1.49
CA HIS A 806 5.11 26.53 1.54
C HIS A 806 4.60 27.84 0.93
N ARG A 807 5.38 28.93 1.02
CA ARG A 807 5.07 30.19 0.34
C ARG A 807 5.19 30.06 -1.17
N ASN A 808 6.27 29.47 -1.68
CA ASN A 808 6.46 29.21 -3.10
C ASN A 808 5.33 28.29 -3.64
N ASP A 809 4.92 27.28 -2.88
CA ASP A 809 3.77 26.43 -3.20
C ASP A 809 2.44 27.18 -3.22
N THR A 810 2.22 28.07 -2.25
CA THR A 810 1.02 28.92 -2.21
C THR A 810 0.95 29.85 -3.41
N GLU A 811 2.09 30.44 -3.81
CA GLU A 811 2.20 31.30 -4.99
C GLU A 811 2.01 30.50 -6.30
N ARG A 812 2.54 29.27 -6.39
CA ARG A 812 2.26 28.33 -7.50
C ARG A 812 0.77 27.96 -7.60
N LEU A 813 0.16 27.52 -6.50
CA LEU A 813 -1.25 27.14 -6.45
C LEU A 813 -2.17 28.34 -6.74
N ALA A 814 -1.80 29.55 -6.34
CA ALA A 814 -2.51 30.78 -6.73
C ALA A 814 -2.42 31.05 -8.24
N GLN A 815 -1.27 30.80 -8.86
CA GLN A 815 -1.07 30.92 -10.31
C GLN A 815 -1.91 29.88 -11.08
N GLU A 816 -1.89 28.62 -10.65
CA GLU A 816 -2.71 27.54 -11.20
C GLU A 816 -4.23 27.82 -11.04
N LEU A 817 -4.63 28.37 -9.89
CA LEU A 817 -6.00 28.85 -9.65
C LEU A 817 -6.37 30.04 -10.57
N GLN A 818 -5.42 30.92 -10.89
CA GLN A 818 -5.64 32.02 -11.83
C GLN A 818 -5.79 31.50 -13.27
N ASP A 819 -4.96 30.54 -13.69
CA ASP A 819 -5.00 29.97 -15.04
C ASP A 819 -6.18 29.03 -15.27
N THR A 820 -6.61 28.27 -14.25
CA THR A 820 -7.89 27.54 -14.29
C THR A 820 -9.08 28.51 -14.36
N LYS A 821 -9.06 29.64 -13.63
CA LYS A 821 -10.07 30.71 -13.80
C LYS A 821 -10.05 31.31 -15.22
N LYS A 822 -8.88 31.57 -15.81
CA LYS A 822 -8.76 32.02 -17.22
C LYS A 822 -9.36 31.00 -18.19
N LYS A 823 -9.03 29.71 -18.04
CA LYS A 823 -9.56 28.60 -18.85
C LYS A 823 -11.08 28.43 -18.69
N TYR A 824 -11.61 28.57 -17.47
CA TYR A 824 -13.05 28.53 -17.21
C TYR A 824 -13.78 29.73 -17.85
N LEU A 825 -13.22 30.94 -17.74
CA LEU A 825 -13.81 32.14 -18.35
C LEU A 825 -13.76 32.09 -19.89
N SER A 826 -12.68 31.57 -20.49
CA SER A 826 -12.62 31.41 -21.95
C SER A 826 -13.53 30.30 -22.47
N LEU A 827 -13.69 29.20 -21.71
CA LEU A 827 -14.69 28.16 -22.00
C LEU A 827 -16.11 28.72 -21.90
N LYS A 828 -16.43 29.44 -20.82
CA LYS A 828 -17.74 30.11 -20.65
C LYS A 828 -18.01 31.11 -21.77
N LYS A 829 -17.00 31.87 -22.21
CA LYS A 829 -17.13 32.80 -23.35
C LYS A 829 -17.34 32.07 -24.68
N ARG A 830 -16.70 30.91 -24.90
CA ARG A 830 -16.98 30.04 -26.08
C ARG A 830 -18.39 29.46 -26.05
N VAL A 831 -18.86 28.98 -24.90
CA VAL A 831 -20.23 28.44 -24.74
C VAL A 831 -21.29 29.52 -24.90
N GLN A 832 -21.03 30.73 -24.40
CA GLN A 832 -21.92 31.87 -24.64
C GLN A 832 -21.94 32.27 -26.12
N GLN A 833 -20.77 32.31 -26.79
CA GLN A 833 -20.69 32.57 -28.23
C GLN A 833 -21.30 31.46 -29.11
N SER A 834 -21.29 30.19 -28.67
CA SER A 834 -22.03 29.13 -29.38
C SER A 834 -23.53 29.26 -29.18
N SER A 835 -24.00 29.56 -27.96
CA SER A 835 -25.42 29.79 -27.69
C SER A 835 -25.97 31.05 -28.37
N GLU A 836 -25.16 32.11 -28.48
CA GLU A 836 -25.48 33.31 -29.27
C GLU A 836 -25.51 33.00 -30.78
N LYS A 837 -24.60 32.13 -31.28
CA LYS A 837 -24.66 31.63 -32.67
C LYS A 837 -25.89 30.76 -32.93
N GLU A 838 -26.22 29.83 -32.05
CA GLU A 838 -27.43 28.99 -32.11
C GLU A 838 -28.70 29.86 -32.11
N ARG A 839 -28.76 30.91 -31.27
CA ARG A 839 -29.85 31.90 -31.29
C ARG A 839 -29.90 32.70 -32.59
N SER A 840 -28.76 33.10 -33.16
CA SER A 840 -28.73 33.80 -34.44
C SER A 840 -29.16 32.92 -35.62
N LEU A 841 -28.80 31.62 -35.60
CA LEU A 841 -29.28 30.63 -36.56
C LEU A 841 -30.78 30.37 -36.41
N ALA A 842 -31.29 30.33 -35.17
CA ALA A 842 -32.73 30.22 -34.90
C ALA A 842 -33.55 31.49 -35.28
N GLN A 843 -32.89 32.63 -35.53
CA GLN A 843 -33.53 33.85 -36.06
C GLN A 843 -33.41 34.01 -37.58
N ALA A 844 -32.72 33.09 -38.28
CA ALA A 844 -32.49 33.13 -39.73
C ALA A 844 -33.46 32.23 -40.53
N GLY A 845 -34.72 32.13 -40.11
CA GLY A 845 -35.80 31.42 -40.81
C GLY A 845 -37.02 32.33 -41.02
N GLN A 846 -37.57 32.36 -42.24
CA GLN A 846 -38.61 33.31 -42.66
C GLN A 846 -40.07 32.82 -42.44
N PRO A 847 -41.10 33.68 -42.60
CA PRO A 847 -42.28 33.65 -41.73
C PRO A 847 -43.55 33.01 -42.32
N ILE A 848 -44.49 32.63 -41.46
CA ILE A 848 -45.93 32.51 -41.78
C ILE A 848 -46.83 33.15 -40.70
N ILE A 849 -47.63 34.09 -41.22
CA ILE A 849 -48.97 34.61 -40.85
C ILE A 849 -49.79 33.86 -39.77
N GLN A 850 -50.39 34.64 -38.84
CA GLN A 850 -51.53 34.31 -37.96
C GLN A 850 -52.89 34.34 -38.72
N PRO A 851 -54.03 33.73 -38.28
CA PRO A 851 -54.49 33.72 -36.87
C PRO A 851 -55.40 32.54 -36.41
N GLN A 852 -56.05 32.73 -35.24
CA GLN A 852 -57.33 32.17 -34.75
C GLN A 852 -57.44 30.72 -34.18
N LEU A 853 -57.68 30.68 -32.86
CA LEU A 853 -58.77 29.96 -32.14
C LEU A 853 -59.25 28.59 -32.63
N THR A 854 -59.12 27.55 -31.79
CA THR A 854 -60.24 26.64 -31.40
C THR A 854 -59.90 25.83 -30.13
N ASP A 855 -60.87 25.05 -29.63
CA ASP A 855 -60.97 24.58 -28.23
C ASP A 855 -60.62 23.08 -28.02
N GLY A 856 -59.94 22.78 -26.89
CA GLY A 856 -59.75 21.45 -26.28
C GLY A 856 -58.95 20.36 -27.03
N PRO A 857 -58.75 19.15 -26.43
CA PRO A 857 -58.67 18.85 -24.98
C PRO A 857 -57.58 17.81 -24.59
N ARG A 858 -57.13 17.84 -23.31
CA ARG A 858 -56.27 16.81 -22.61
C ARG A 858 -54.81 16.71 -23.15
N PHE A 859 -53.80 16.26 -22.40
CA PHE A 859 -53.75 15.35 -21.25
C PHE A 859 -52.98 15.90 -20.02
N THR A 860 -53.12 15.23 -18.86
CA THR A 860 -52.59 15.66 -17.54
C THR A 860 -51.50 14.73 -17.00
N GLY A 861 -50.52 15.25 -16.25
CA GLY A 861 -49.68 14.41 -15.37
C GLY A 861 -48.48 15.11 -14.69
N GLY A 862 -48.58 15.40 -13.38
CA GLY A 862 -47.45 15.68 -12.50
C GLY A 862 -46.73 17.04 -12.68
N GLY A 863 -46.87 18.05 -11.82
CA GLY A 863 -47.70 18.14 -10.62
C GLY A 863 -46.93 18.32 -9.30
N PHE A 864 -45.97 19.26 -9.23
CA PHE A 864 -45.51 19.85 -7.96
C PHE A 864 -45.16 21.34 -8.16
N SER A 865 -45.56 22.21 -7.22
CA SER A 865 -45.24 23.63 -7.25
C SER A 865 -45.16 24.24 -5.85
N LEU A 866 -44.15 25.10 -5.63
CA LEU A 866 -44.02 26.00 -4.47
C LEU A 866 -43.76 25.26 -3.12
N LYS A 867 -43.11 25.84 -2.11
CA LYS A 867 -42.93 27.26 -1.80
C LYS A 867 -41.53 27.60 -1.24
N HIS A 868 -40.98 28.70 -1.72
CA HIS A 868 -40.20 29.72 -1.00
C HIS A 868 -40.47 31.04 -1.76
N PRO A 869 -40.40 32.24 -1.14
CA PRO A 869 -39.46 32.61 -0.08
C PRO A 869 -40.02 33.42 1.11
N THR A 870 -39.20 33.61 2.13
CA THR A 870 -39.22 34.78 3.00
C THR A 870 -37.80 35.18 3.35
N ARG A 871 -37.37 36.38 2.91
CA ARG A 871 -36.24 37.09 3.52
C ARG A 871 -36.71 37.64 4.86
N ILE A 872 -35.90 37.55 5.90
CA ILE A 872 -35.76 38.63 6.91
C ILE A 872 -34.25 38.83 7.14
N THR A 873 -33.85 40.07 7.39
CA THR A 873 -32.48 40.51 7.63
C THR A 873 -32.17 40.62 9.12
N ALA A 874 -31.02 40.09 9.54
CA ALA A 874 -30.19 40.58 10.64
C ALA A 874 -28.74 40.14 10.35
#